data_AF-A0A1H3B641-F1
#
_entry.id   AF-A0A1H3B641-F1
#
_cell.length_a   1.000
_cell.length_b   1.000
_cell.length_c   1.000
_cell.angle_alpha   90.00
_cell.angle_beta   90.00
_cell.angle_gamma   90.00
#
_symmetry.space_group_name_H-M   'P 1'
#
loop_
_entity.id
_entity.type
_entity.pdbx_description
1 polymer ?
#
loop_
_entity_poly.entity_id
_entity_poly.type
_entity_poly.pdbx_seq_one_letter_code
_entity_poly.pdbx_strand_id
1 'polypeptide(L)'
;MTDLESGRSASTSPCQEAQEWVEDAAQASGFVFLTGAAGLGKTHLLRSLDSRSDEMLLVDAAGLSAEQVFLEIVELLDVPHDLHERNPVQYANELRRAGIRQVVAVSNVHLAGTVRTSSEPGRVMRSVVWSLGAGAARTGVRLIAEVDSAVTPVPKNAPAISLDGAGASKEENPPLPDPETVEGAALRTLAQAELRTLRLEEWCALGEIIGVHLSVEQVRGIAAELGSLSLDGDTARFLHEGYAHRIRRAMADEGRELNDRIVAALHQLPPGPLATYAERTLPAHSARAGNFEQVIADPRVLAACDRTALLEPLPLAFPDGIPAGSLAADIHYLDKLGVAPDSHEEWIAFLHRNAMCRNDLEAAEALDRAVDLPWRTEWAHWRRGGQFTLSPDHVGEVECLAVAPGAVLVESTGSTGTRRLWNALTGAPADSPGVSQAVTPAPAPVWEADIGWNKVDLRSSRASATDERRLTLRIPGVNAAAAVRDVVVLGGTQGIYAVTVPESGARTAPSPAAAFALPMLAPHGCIATRPYREDDCRPTHERLCAVFGADRTHRLTGSRIPDGLTHQPSRDFLQEVGFPEIEFFFGLNTLPLSATGLREVDWEQPQGAELPGGAGPFYLLGEWIEGVLCLDGASGMVRRAPKATALDAGAGTETLVSTSLAQFTAMVSLHWQRMVVYDQSGNLDSEELLAELADWLKGIDPAAGKTELWQHVLDPDNFDTL
;
A
#
# COMPACT_ATOMS: atom_id res chain seq x y z
N MET A 1 3.73 1.21 60.46
CA MET A 1 4.30 2.25 61.34
C MET A 1 5.78 1.96 61.56
N THR A 2 6.59 2.20 60.54
CA THR A 2 8.00 2.61 60.62
C THR A 2 8.46 2.92 59.20
N ASP A 3 9.06 4.10 59.08
CA ASP A 3 9.47 4.77 57.86
C ASP A 3 10.57 4.03 57.09
N LEU A 4 10.43 4.03 55.77
CA LEU A 4 11.53 4.01 54.81
C LEU A 4 11.16 4.98 53.68
N GLU A 5 11.17 6.27 54.03
CA GLU A 5 11.47 7.32 53.06
C GLU A 5 12.89 7.08 52.54
N SER A 6 13.01 6.75 51.25
CA SER A 6 14.26 6.90 50.52
C SER A 6 13.96 7.36 49.10
N GLY A 7 14.32 8.61 48.83
CA GLY A 7 14.76 9.08 47.52
C GLY A 7 13.70 9.24 46.42
N ARG A 8 12.70 10.12 46.59
CA ARG A 8 12.21 10.87 45.42
C ARG A 8 13.30 11.90 45.08
N SER A 9 14.16 11.54 44.13
CA SER A 9 15.06 12.44 43.43
C SER A 9 14.31 13.71 42.99
N ALA A 10 14.97 14.86 43.08
CA ALA A 10 14.47 16.14 42.60
C ALA A 10 13.90 15.98 41.17
N SER A 11 12.75 16.60 40.89
CA SER A 11 12.17 16.60 39.55
C SER A 11 13.17 17.23 38.57
N THR A 12 13.83 16.38 37.78
CA THR A 12 14.73 16.78 36.71
C THR A 12 13.95 17.69 35.75
N SER A 13 14.53 18.82 35.34
CA SER A 13 13.86 19.69 34.37
C SER A 13 13.75 18.97 33.01
N PRO A 14 12.71 19.18 32.20
CA PRO A 14 12.58 18.50 30.90
C PRO A 14 13.79 18.70 29.96
N CYS A 15 14.47 19.85 30.05
CA CYS A 15 15.71 20.09 29.32
C CYS A 15 16.87 19.19 29.82
N GLN A 16 16.94 18.98 31.13
CA GLN A 16 17.93 18.10 31.73
C GLN A 16 17.60 16.63 31.44
N GLU A 17 16.32 16.25 31.44
CA GLU A 17 15.87 14.91 31.05
C GLU A 17 16.23 14.59 29.58
N ALA A 18 16.01 15.55 28.67
CA ALA A 18 16.42 15.40 27.27
C ALA A 18 17.95 15.30 27.12
N GLN A 19 18.72 16.08 27.90
CA GLN A 19 20.17 16.00 27.90
C GLN A 19 20.67 14.65 28.44
N GLU A 20 20.13 14.20 29.58
CA GLU A 20 20.44 12.91 30.18
C GLU A 20 20.10 11.76 29.22
N TRP A 21 19.01 11.86 28.46
CA TRP A 21 18.65 10.88 27.43
C TRP A 21 19.69 10.82 26.30
N VAL A 22 20.15 11.97 25.81
CA VAL A 22 21.16 12.04 24.75
C VAL A 22 22.51 11.49 25.25
N GLU A 23 22.92 11.81 26.47
CA GLU A 23 24.23 11.43 27.03
C GLU A 23 24.27 9.97 27.53
N ASP A 24 23.15 9.43 28.05
CA ASP A 24 23.12 8.08 28.63
C ASP A 24 22.76 7.00 27.60
N ALA A 25 23.80 6.40 27.02
CA ALA A 25 23.66 5.27 26.09
C ALA A 25 23.06 4.00 26.71
N ALA A 26 22.91 3.91 28.04
CA ALA A 26 22.35 2.75 28.74
C ALA A 26 20.82 2.81 28.92
N GLN A 27 20.15 3.87 28.46
CA GLN A 27 18.69 3.97 28.56
C GLN A 27 17.96 2.90 27.74
N ALA A 28 16.79 2.48 28.23
CA ALA A 28 16.04 1.33 27.71
C ALA A 28 15.33 1.59 26.37
N SER A 29 14.98 2.83 26.04
CA SER A 29 14.30 3.16 24.77
C SER A 29 15.26 3.80 23.77
N GLY A 30 15.35 3.22 22.57
CA GLY A 30 16.17 3.75 21.49
C GLY A 30 15.59 4.98 20.78
N PHE A 31 14.40 5.43 21.16
CA PHE A 31 13.83 6.69 20.71
C PHE A 31 13.02 7.38 21.81
N VAL A 32 12.79 8.69 21.65
CA VAL A 32 11.91 9.51 22.51
C VAL A 32 11.28 10.67 21.73
N PHE A 33 10.04 11.02 22.05
CA PHE A 33 9.38 12.20 21.48
C PHE A 33 9.53 13.41 22.40
N LEU A 34 10.07 14.51 21.87
CA LEU A 34 10.08 15.80 22.55
C LEU A 34 8.78 16.54 22.23
N THR A 35 7.87 16.59 23.20
CA THR A 35 6.50 17.10 23.02
C THR A 35 6.24 18.38 23.82
N GLY A 36 5.24 19.14 23.41
CA GLY A 36 4.82 20.40 24.02
C GLY A 36 4.18 21.33 22.99
N ALA A 37 3.51 22.38 23.44
CA ALA A 37 2.93 23.38 22.55
C ALA A 37 3.99 24.08 21.68
N ALA A 38 3.57 24.66 20.55
CA ALA A 38 4.41 25.56 19.77
C ALA A 38 4.98 26.71 20.64
N GLY A 39 6.18 27.18 20.29
CA GLY A 39 6.82 28.31 21.00
C GLY A 39 7.56 27.96 22.30
N LEU A 40 7.44 26.73 22.84
CA LEU A 40 8.14 26.31 24.07
C LEU A 40 9.65 26.05 23.91
N GLY A 41 10.24 26.46 22.78
CA GLY A 41 11.68 26.36 22.55
C GLY A 41 12.21 24.95 22.24
N LYS A 42 11.34 23.99 21.88
CA LYS A 42 11.73 22.61 21.54
C LYS A 42 12.83 22.54 20.47
N THR A 43 12.65 23.23 19.34
CA THR A 43 13.65 23.31 18.27
C THR A 43 14.96 23.94 18.75
N HIS A 44 14.87 24.97 19.59
CA HIS A 44 16.05 25.61 20.16
C HIS A 44 16.79 24.66 21.11
N LEU A 45 16.07 23.85 21.91
CA LEU A 45 16.66 22.81 22.75
C LEU A 45 17.43 21.79 21.88
N LEU A 46 16.82 21.26 20.82
CA LEU A 46 17.49 20.32 19.92
C LEU A 46 18.75 20.90 19.28
N ARG A 47 18.69 22.14 18.76
CA ARG A 47 19.86 22.84 18.21
C ARG A 47 20.94 23.09 19.26
N SER A 48 20.55 23.36 20.51
CA SER A 48 21.50 23.55 21.60
C SER A 48 22.20 22.25 21.99
N LEU A 49 21.50 21.11 21.92
CA LEU A 49 22.08 19.78 22.16
C LEU A 49 23.03 19.39 21.02
N ASP A 50 22.63 19.63 19.77
CA ASP A 50 23.45 19.44 18.57
C ASP A 50 24.77 20.21 18.65
N SER A 51 24.72 21.50 19.03
CA SER A 51 25.92 22.33 19.19
C SER A 51 26.88 21.90 20.32
N ARG A 52 26.45 21.00 21.21
CA ARG A 52 27.20 20.55 22.40
C ARG A 52 27.68 19.11 22.30
N SER A 53 27.15 18.33 21.37
CA SER A 53 27.45 16.91 21.21
C SER A 53 27.98 16.67 19.80
N ASP A 54 29.25 16.27 19.68
CA ASP A 54 29.84 15.87 18.41
C ASP A 54 29.21 14.54 17.87
N GLU A 55 28.40 13.87 18.68
CA GLU A 55 27.71 12.60 18.38
C GLU A 55 26.22 12.77 18.04
N MET A 56 25.76 14.02 17.84
CA MET A 56 24.38 14.33 17.47
C MET A 56 24.29 14.85 16.03
N LEU A 57 23.29 14.39 15.29
CA LEU A 57 22.96 14.86 13.94
C LEU A 57 21.56 15.44 13.93
N LEU A 58 21.33 16.52 13.20
CA LEU A 58 20.03 17.20 13.12
C LEU A 58 19.44 17.13 11.72
N VAL A 59 18.19 16.68 11.62
CA VAL A 59 17.34 16.67 10.42
C VAL A 59 16.13 17.56 10.66
N ASP A 60 15.75 18.39 9.68
CA ASP A 60 14.53 19.21 9.72
C ASP A 60 13.46 18.59 8.84
N ALA A 61 12.41 18.05 9.44
CA ALA A 61 11.34 17.37 8.71
C ALA A 61 10.36 18.33 8.02
N ALA A 62 10.49 19.66 8.22
CA ALA A 62 9.52 20.62 7.69
C ALA A 62 9.42 20.57 6.16
N GLY A 63 8.22 20.25 5.64
CA GLY A 63 7.96 20.17 4.21
C GLY A 63 8.50 18.91 3.51
N LEU A 64 9.19 18.03 4.24
CA LEU A 64 9.73 16.77 3.69
C LEU A 64 8.73 15.63 3.85
N SER A 65 8.74 14.69 2.90
CA SER A 65 8.10 13.38 3.08
C SER A 65 8.89 12.52 4.07
N ALA A 66 8.27 11.50 4.65
CA ALA A 66 8.97 10.57 5.53
C ALA A 66 10.13 9.85 4.83
N GLU A 67 10.01 9.60 3.52
CA GLU A 67 11.09 9.03 2.72
C GLU A 67 12.27 9.98 2.58
N GLN A 68 12.00 11.26 2.33
CA GLN A 68 13.05 12.29 2.27
C GLN A 68 13.74 12.43 3.63
N VAL A 69 12.98 12.45 4.73
CA VAL A 69 13.55 12.45 6.09
C VAL A 69 14.44 11.23 6.31
N PHE A 70 13.99 10.04 5.89
CA PHE A 70 14.80 8.82 6.03
C PHE A 70 16.08 8.89 5.19
N LEU A 71 16.00 9.38 3.95
CA LEU A 71 17.15 9.57 3.06
C LEU A 71 18.16 10.56 3.66
N GLU A 72 17.71 11.69 4.20
CA GLU A 72 18.60 12.63 4.87
C GLU A 72 19.32 11.98 6.07
N ILE A 73 18.63 11.14 6.84
CA ILE A 73 19.26 10.37 7.92
C ILE A 73 20.30 9.38 7.37
N VAL A 74 19.99 8.66 6.30
CA VAL A 74 20.92 7.71 5.67
C VAL A 74 22.16 8.44 5.17
N GLU A 75 21.99 9.58 4.49
CA GLU A 75 23.09 10.41 3.99
C GLU A 75 23.95 10.97 5.12
N LEU A 76 23.34 11.43 6.21
CA LEU A 76 24.06 11.99 7.36
C LEU A 76 24.85 10.93 8.15
N LEU A 77 24.38 9.69 8.21
CA LEU A 77 25.07 8.61 8.91
C LEU A 77 26.26 8.04 8.11
N ASP A 78 26.34 8.33 6.80
CA ASP A 78 27.42 7.90 5.89
C ASP A 78 27.72 6.38 5.94
N VAL A 79 26.68 5.56 6.19
CA VAL A 79 26.79 4.10 6.13
C VAL A 79 26.34 3.64 4.74
N PRO A 80 27.22 2.95 3.98
CA PRO A 80 26.85 2.39 2.69
C PRO A 80 25.62 1.49 2.82
N HIS A 81 24.63 1.72 1.97
CA HIS A 81 23.42 0.92 1.90
C HIS A 81 23.36 0.25 0.53
N ASP A 82 22.82 -0.96 0.49
CA ASP A 82 22.49 -1.57 -0.79
C ASP A 82 21.32 -0.81 -1.42
N LEU A 83 21.46 -0.43 -2.69
CA LEU A 83 20.42 0.23 -3.48
C LEU A 83 19.20 -0.68 -3.70
N HIS A 84 19.37 -2.00 -3.51
CA HIS A 84 18.32 -3.01 -3.67
C HIS A 84 17.43 -3.17 -2.41
N GLU A 85 17.86 -2.71 -1.24
CA GLU A 85 17.28 -3.07 0.07
C GLU A 85 17.02 -1.84 0.96
N ARG A 86 16.23 -0.91 0.42
CA ARG A 86 15.99 0.40 1.02
C ARG A 86 14.85 0.39 2.05
N ASN A 87 14.82 -0.49 3.04
CA ASN A 87 13.86 -0.35 4.15
C ASN A 87 14.57 -0.12 5.51
N PRO A 88 13.93 0.55 6.49
CA PRO A 88 14.54 0.83 7.79
C PRO A 88 15.05 -0.40 8.55
N VAL A 89 14.41 -1.56 8.35
CA VAL A 89 14.77 -2.82 9.01
C VAL A 89 16.05 -3.43 8.42
N GLN A 90 16.19 -3.41 7.10
CA GLN A 90 17.39 -3.84 6.39
C GLN A 90 18.54 -2.86 6.65
N TYR A 91 18.27 -1.56 6.59
CA TYR A 91 19.27 -0.55 6.93
C TYR A 91 19.76 -0.70 8.36
N ALA A 92 18.89 -1.02 9.33
CA ALA A 92 19.30 -1.34 10.69
C ALA A 92 20.34 -2.48 10.77
N ASN A 93 20.31 -3.46 9.86
CA ASN A 93 21.35 -4.49 9.79
C ASN A 93 22.69 -3.94 9.29
N GLU A 94 22.68 -3.01 8.31
CA GLU A 94 23.90 -2.34 7.87
C GLU A 94 24.48 -1.43 8.96
N LEU A 95 23.63 -0.67 9.66
CA LEU A 95 24.04 0.14 10.81
C LEU A 95 24.72 -0.72 11.89
N ARG A 96 24.13 -1.89 12.18
CA ARG A 96 24.70 -2.87 13.11
C ARG A 96 26.08 -3.36 12.65
N ARG A 97 26.27 -3.63 11.35
CA ARG A 97 27.56 -4.08 10.80
C ARG A 97 28.61 -2.97 10.82
N ALA A 98 28.20 -1.74 10.54
CA ALA A 98 29.07 -0.57 10.60
C ALA A 98 29.47 -0.22 12.04
N GLY A 99 28.67 -0.63 13.03
CA GLY A 99 28.99 -0.44 14.46
C GLY A 99 28.92 1.03 14.90
N ILE A 100 28.14 1.84 14.20
CA ILE A 100 28.01 3.27 14.49
C ILE A 100 27.28 3.52 15.80
N ARG A 101 27.55 4.66 16.44
CA ARG A 101 26.87 5.12 17.64
C ARG A 101 26.59 6.60 17.50
N GLN A 102 25.33 6.93 17.21
CA GLN A 102 24.94 8.29 16.90
C GLN A 102 23.56 8.57 17.48
N VAL A 103 23.32 9.81 17.88
CA VAL A 103 21.98 10.33 18.18
C VAL A 103 21.51 11.18 17.01
N VAL A 104 20.30 10.91 16.52
CA VAL A 104 19.68 11.70 15.44
C VAL A 104 18.49 12.47 16.01
N ALA A 105 18.55 13.80 15.95
CA ALA A 105 17.41 14.66 16.19
C ALA A 105 16.61 14.89 14.90
N VAL A 106 15.31 14.68 14.98
CA VAL A 106 14.36 15.04 13.91
C VAL A 106 13.50 16.19 14.41
N SER A 107 13.76 17.39 13.90
CA SER A 107 13.01 18.60 14.26
C SER A 107 11.77 18.78 13.38
N ASN A 108 10.79 19.55 13.87
CA ASN A 108 9.59 19.94 13.13
C ASN A 108 8.77 18.78 12.50
N VAL A 109 8.69 17.61 13.14
CA VAL A 109 7.97 16.44 12.58
C VAL A 109 6.51 16.75 12.25
N HIS A 110 5.86 17.60 13.04
CA HIS A 110 4.49 18.06 12.83
C HIS A 110 4.29 18.91 11.56
N LEU A 111 5.37 19.38 10.94
CA LEU A 111 5.38 20.15 9.68
C LEU A 111 5.78 19.31 8.47
N ALA A 112 5.99 18.00 8.63
CA ALA A 112 6.27 17.10 7.52
C ALA A 112 5.12 17.09 6.50
N GLY A 113 5.48 16.83 5.24
CA GLY A 113 4.60 16.84 4.08
C GLY A 113 4.30 18.24 3.53
N THR A 114 3.79 18.26 2.30
CA THR A 114 3.60 19.48 1.52
C THR A 114 2.34 20.26 1.89
N VAL A 115 1.32 19.58 2.44
CA VAL A 115 0.04 20.17 2.85
C VAL A 115 -0.27 20.02 4.34
N ARG A 116 -1.14 20.87 4.89
CA ARG A 116 -1.57 20.83 6.30
C ARG A 116 -2.32 19.55 6.68
N THR A 117 -2.98 18.91 5.73
CA THR A 117 -3.68 17.63 5.90
C THR A 117 -2.81 16.40 5.71
N SER A 118 -1.51 16.58 5.49
CA SER A 118 -0.59 15.50 5.22
C SER A 118 -0.58 14.44 6.31
N SER A 119 -0.44 13.19 5.90
CA SER A 119 -0.20 12.06 6.80
C SER A 119 1.28 11.85 7.13
N GLU A 120 2.18 12.62 6.51
CA GLU A 120 3.63 12.49 6.66
C GLU A 120 4.15 12.63 8.10
N PRO A 121 3.62 13.51 8.98
CA PRO A 121 4.04 13.54 10.39
C PRO A 121 3.87 12.18 11.09
N GLY A 122 2.75 11.50 10.83
CA GLY A 122 2.49 10.16 11.35
C GLY A 122 3.39 9.08 10.75
N ARG A 123 3.78 9.23 9.47
CA ARG A 123 4.73 8.34 8.78
C ARG A 123 6.15 8.53 9.29
N VAL A 124 6.63 9.76 9.51
CA VAL A 124 7.94 10.02 10.12
C VAL A 124 8.03 9.38 11.50
N MET A 125 7.02 9.57 12.36
CA MET A 125 7.04 8.99 13.70
C MET A 125 7.04 7.44 13.68
N ARG A 126 6.19 6.81 12.87
CA ARG A 126 6.01 5.34 12.87
C ARG A 126 7.03 4.60 12.00
N SER A 127 7.29 5.10 10.80
CA SER A 127 8.08 4.40 9.79
C SER A 127 9.57 4.72 9.89
N VAL A 128 9.95 5.89 10.41
CA VAL A 128 11.35 6.33 10.53
C VAL A 128 11.81 6.26 11.97
N VAL A 129 11.23 7.09 12.86
CA VAL A 129 11.69 7.25 14.25
C VAL A 129 11.54 5.95 15.03
N TRP A 130 10.35 5.34 15.00
CA TRP A 130 10.10 4.09 15.70
C TRP A 130 10.91 2.94 15.09
N SER A 131 10.89 2.74 13.78
CA SER A 131 11.56 1.60 13.12
C SER A 131 13.06 1.56 13.37
N LEU A 132 13.75 2.70 13.23
CA LEU A 132 15.19 2.79 13.50
C LEU A 132 15.49 2.73 15.01
N GLY A 133 14.67 3.41 15.81
CA GLY A 133 14.86 3.51 17.27
C GLY A 133 14.58 2.21 18.01
N ALA A 134 13.60 1.40 17.57
CA ALA A 134 13.29 0.11 18.20
C ALA A 134 14.49 -0.86 18.14
N GLY A 135 15.37 -0.70 17.16
CA GLY A 135 16.60 -1.48 16.98
C GLY A 135 17.84 -0.94 17.70
N ALA A 136 17.76 0.19 18.43
CA ALA A 136 18.94 0.93 18.92
C ALA A 136 19.94 0.08 19.73
N ALA A 137 19.46 -0.87 20.54
CA ALA A 137 20.34 -1.77 21.30
C ALA A 137 21.25 -2.63 20.40
N ARG A 138 20.83 -2.88 19.16
CA ARG A 138 21.58 -3.64 18.15
C ARG A 138 22.34 -2.73 17.18
N THR A 139 21.78 -1.56 16.85
CA THR A 139 22.31 -0.67 15.79
C THR A 139 23.20 0.44 16.32
N GLY A 140 23.08 0.81 17.60
CA GLY A 140 23.76 1.95 18.21
C GLY A 140 23.18 3.33 17.83
N VAL A 141 22.18 3.39 16.95
CA VAL A 141 21.51 4.63 16.56
C VAL A 141 20.29 4.90 17.43
N ARG A 142 20.21 6.10 18.01
CA ARG A 142 19.10 6.55 18.84
C ARG A 142 18.44 7.79 18.23
N LEU A 143 17.11 7.95 18.39
CA LEU A 143 16.38 9.07 17.78
C LEU A 143 15.58 9.90 18.79
N ILE A 144 15.69 11.22 18.69
CA ILE A 144 14.83 12.17 19.40
C ILE A 144 14.02 13.00 18.40
N ALA A 145 12.70 13.01 18.53
CA ALA A 145 11.83 13.64 17.54
C ALA A 145 10.95 14.75 18.15
N GLU A 146 11.03 15.96 17.60
CA GLU A 146 10.21 17.10 18.01
C GLU A 146 8.81 17.02 17.41
N VAL A 147 7.79 17.06 18.27
CA VAL A 147 6.38 17.05 17.85
C VAL A 147 5.61 18.16 18.57
N ASP A 148 4.80 18.92 17.82
CA ASP A 148 3.75 19.75 18.40
C ASP A 148 2.49 18.90 18.62
N SER A 149 2.21 18.59 19.88
CA SER A 149 1.06 17.77 20.28
C SER A 149 -0.30 18.43 20.01
N ALA A 150 -0.33 19.75 19.79
CA ALA A 150 -1.55 20.43 19.34
C ALA A 150 -1.89 20.08 17.88
N VAL A 151 -0.89 19.79 17.05
CA VAL A 151 -1.03 19.47 15.63
C VAL A 151 -1.12 17.96 15.43
N THR A 152 -0.11 17.24 15.90
CA THR A 152 0.05 15.79 15.68
C THR A 152 0.07 15.06 17.03
N PRO A 153 -0.89 14.16 17.31
CA PRO A 153 -0.90 13.44 18.58
C PRO A 153 0.25 12.43 18.66
N VAL A 154 0.93 12.41 19.81
CA VAL A 154 1.93 11.38 20.13
C VAL A 154 1.21 10.12 20.64
N PRO A 155 1.59 8.90 20.23
CA PRO A 155 0.98 7.67 20.74
C PRO A 155 1.07 7.57 22.27
N LYS A 156 -0.01 7.15 22.94
CA LYS A 156 -0.12 7.17 24.42
C LYS A 156 0.97 6.39 25.16
N ASN A 157 1.51 5.34 24.55
CA ASN A 157 2.51 4.46 25.15
C ASN A 157 3.93 4.72 24.60
N ALA A 158 4.11 5.75 23.79
CA ALA A 158 5.43 6.10 23.28
C ALA A 158 6.24 6.85 24.35
N PRO A 159 7.56 6.59 24.48
CA PRO A 159 8.43 7.39 25.32
C PRO A 159 8.37 8.86 24.90
N ALA A 160 8.06 9.77 25.83
CA ALA A 160 7.93 11.19 25.54
C ALA A 160 8.43 12.05 26.70
N ILE A 161 9.13 13.13 26.37
CA ILE A 161 9.57 14.18 27.28
C ILE A 161 8.71 15.41 27.00
N SER A 162 7.90 15.81 27.98
CA SER A 162 7.02 16.99 27.87
C SER A 162 7.73 18.23 28.37
N LEU A 163 7.88 19.22 27.49
CA LEU A 163 8.29 20.55 27.91
C LEU A 163 7.06 21.27 28.48
N ASP A 164 7.01 21.37 29.81
CA ASP A 164 5.96 22.10 30.52
C ASP A 164 6.36 23.57 30.69
N GLY A 165 5.42 24.48 30.40
CA GLY A 165 5.60 25.92 30.46
C GLY A 165 5.65 26.50 31.88
N ALA A 166 6.41 25.93 32.82
CA ALA A 166 6.55 26.47 34.17
C ALA A 166 7.29 27.83 34.22
N GLY A 167 7.93 28.24 33.12
CA GLY A 167 8.60 29.54 32.97
C GLY A 167 8.50 30.19 31.60
N ALA A 168 7.82 29.55 30.63
CA ALA A 168 7.38 30.26 29.43
C ALA A 168 6.28 31.23 29.87
N SER A 169 6.43 32.52 29.59
CA SER A 169 5.28 33.42 29.62
C SER A 169 4.14 32.70 28.93
N LYS A 170 2.99 32.55 29.60
CA LYS A 170 1.74 32.26 28.91
C LYS A 170 1.58 33.38 27.87
N GLU A 171 2.13 33.23 26.67
CA GLU A 171 1.43 33.73 25.51
C GLU A 171 0.14 32.92 25.54
N GLU A 172 -0.88 33.53 26.15
CA GLU A 172 -2.23 33.02 26.10
C GLU A 172 -2.50 32.76 24.62
N ASN A 173 -2.64 31.47 24.29
CA ASN A 173 -3.02 31.02 22.96
C ASN A 173 -4.06 32.00 22.40
N PRO A 174 -3.82 32.66 21.26
CA PRO A 174 -4.66 33.77 20.81
C PRO A 174 -6.12 33.32 20.75
N PRO A 175 -7.10 34.18 21.05
CA PRO A 175 -8.51 33.80 20.98
C PRO A 175 -8.85 33.29 19.57
N LEU A 176 -9.88 32.44 19.48
CA LEU A 176 -10.39 32.03 18.17
C LEU A 176 -10.89 33.27 17.41
N PRO A 177 -10.64 33.35 16.08
CA PRO A 177 -11.06 34.48 15.28
C PRO A 177 -12.59 34.61 15.21
N ASP A 178 -13.08 35.83 15.48
CA ASP A 178 -14.49 36.21 15.31
C ASP A 178 -14.87 36.18 13.82
N PRO A 179 -15.83 35.33 13.40
CA PRO A 179 -16.22 35.22 11.99
C PRO A 179 -16.73 36.52 11.38
N GLU A 180 -17.31 37.41 12.19
CA GLU A 180 -17.97 38.62 11.71
C GLU A 180 -16.97 39.74 11.40
N THR A 181 -15.73 39.57 11.83
CA THR A 181 -14.62 40.52 11.57
C THR A 181 -13.88 40.19 10.28
N VAL A 182 -13.35 41.21 9.61
CA VAL A 182 -12.54 41.03 8.38
C VAL A 182 -11.28 40.25 8.70
N GLU A 183 -10.64 40.56 9.82
CA GLU A 183 -9.46 39.87 10.35
C GLU A 183 -9.76 38.40 10.63
N GLY A 184 -10.89 38.12 11.28
CA GLY A 184 -11.26 36.76 11.61
C GLY A 184 -11.64 35.92 10.40
N ALA A 185 -12.35 36.50 9.42
CA ALA A 185 -12.62 35.86 8.14
C ALA A 185 -11.33 35.60 7.34
N ALA A 186 -10.37 36.54 7.34
CA ALA A 186 -9.07 36.35 6.71
C ALA A 186 -8.26 35.22 7.37
N LEU A 187 -8.21 35.18 8.71
CA LEU A 187 -7.54 34.11 9.46
C LEU A 187 -8.17 32.74 9.21
N ARG A 188 -9.50 32.67 9.12
CA ARG A 188 -10.21 31.43 8.76
C ARG A 188 -9.86 30.98 7.34
N THR A 189 -9.80 31.90 6.38
CA THR A 189 -9.38 31.61 5.00
C THR A 189 -7.98 31.01 4.98
N LEU A 190 -7.01 31.67 5.62
CA LEU A 190 -5.63 31.18 5.68
C LEU A 190 -5.52 29.84 6.40
N ALA A 191 -6.26 29.67 7.49
CA ALA A 191 -6.29 28.40 8.21
C ALA A 191 -6.86 27.28 7.33
N GLN A 192 -7.85 27.56 6.49
CA GLN A 192 -8.50 26.56 5.65
C GLN A 192 -7.69 26.21 4.39
N ALA A 193 -6.75 27.06 3.99
CA ALA A 193 -5.82 26.76 2.91
C ALA A 193 -4.89 25.58 3.25
N GLU A 194 -4.62 24.70 2.28
CA GLU A 194 -3.79 23.52 2.49
C GLU A 194 -2.28 23.79 2.49
N LEU A 195 -1.80 24.77 1.71
CA LEU A 195 -0.39 25.20 1.79
C LEU A 195 -0.13 25.98 3.07
N ARG A 196 1.00 25.71 3.74
CA ARG A 196 1.35 26.42 5.00
C ARG A 196 1.70 27.89 4.78
N THR A 197 2.29 28.17 3.62
CA THR A 197 2.71 29.49 3.16
C THR A 197 1.94 29.81 1.89
N LEU A 198 1.23 30.93 1.86
CA LEU A 198 0.44 31.38 0.71
C LEU A 198 0.97 32.70 0.19
N ARG A 199 0.92 32.90 -1.13
CA ARG A 199 1.05 34.23 -1.71
C ARG A 199 -0.18 35.06 -1.36
N LEU A 200 -0.01 36.37 -1.17
CA LEU A 200 -1.12 37.26 -0.81
C LEU A 200 -2.25 37.21 -1.86
N GLU A 201 -1.92 37.08 -3.14
CA GLU A 201 -2.91 36.93 -4.22
C GLU A 201 -3.71 35.62 -4.12
N GLU A 202 -3.07 34.52 -3.74
CA GLU A 202 -3.73 33.23 -3.51
C GLU A 202 -4.66 33.31 -2.30
N TRP A 203 -4.23 33.98 -1.24
CA TRP A 203 -5.05 34.19 -0.05
C TRP A 203 -6.30 35.01 -0.38
N CYS A 204 -6.17 36.11 -1.12
CA CYS A 204 -7.30 36.89 -1.61
C CYS A 204 -8.24 36.03 -2.48
N ALA A 205 -7.69 35.29 -3.45
CA ALA A 205 -8.49 34.46 -4.36
C ALA A 205 -9.25 33.33 -3.65
N LEU A 206 -8.66 32.71 -2.63
CA LEU A 206 -9.36 31.75 -1.78
C LEU A 206 -10.44 32.41 -0.94
N GLY A 207 -10.20 33.64 -0.46
CA GLY A 207 -11.20 34.46 0.22
C GLY A 207 -12.44 34.65 -0.65
N GLU A 208 -12.24 35.06 -1.91
CA GLU A 208 -13.32 35.26 -2.89
C GLU A 208 -14.18 33.99 -3.07
N ILE A 209 -13.55 32.81 -3.20
CA ILE A 209 -14.25 31.53 -3.35
C ILE A 209 -15.17 31.25 -2.16
N ILE A 210 -14.73 31.60 -0.95
CA ILE A 210 -15.50 31.33 0.26
C ILE A 210 -16.48 32.46 0.64
N GLY A 211 -16.52 33.53 -0.15
CA GLY A 211 -17.42 34.68 0.02
C GLY A 211 -16.84 35.82 0.86
N VAL A 212 -15.52 35.90 1.00
CA VAL A 212 -14.80 36.94 1.76
C VAL A 212 -13.98 37.80 0.80
N HIS A 213 -14.42 39.04 0.58
CA HIS A 213 -13.74 39.97 -0.31
C HIS A 213 -12.55 40.64 0.39
N LEU A 214 -11.34 40.26 0.01
CA LEU A 214 -10.08 40.77 0.57
C LEU A 214 -9.19 41.32 -0.54
N SER A 215 -8.72 42.56 -0.39
CA SER A 215 -7.64 43.12 -1.22
C SER A 215 -6.26 42.72 -0.70
N VAL A 216 -5.25 42.72 -1.57
CA VAL A 216 -3.85 42.40 -1.20
C VAL A 216 -3.35 43.35 -0.12
N GLU A 217 -3.73 44.63 -0.16
CA GLU A 217 -3.38 45.64 0.85
C GLU A 217 -3.99 45.32 2.22
N GLN A 218 -5.26 44.90 2.26
CA GLN A 218 -5.92 44.50 3.50
C GLN A 218 -5.24 43.29 4.13
N VAL A 219 -5.00 42.24 3.33
CA VAL A 219 -4.36 41.01 3.81
C VAL A 219 -2.93 41.29 4.28
N ARG A 220 -2.19 42.14 3.56
CA ARG A 220 -0.85 42.58 3.98
C ARG A 220 -0.89 43.33 5.30
N GLY A 221 -1.87 44.23 5.50
CA GLY A 221 -2.07 44.95 6.76
C GLY A 221 -2.34 43.99 7.92
N ILE A 222 -3.27 43.06 7.74
CA ILE A 222 -3.61 42.03 8.73
C ILE A 222 -2.38 41.18 9.10
N ALA A 223 -1.61 40.72 8.09
CA ALA A 223 -0.41 39.92 8.33
C ALA A 223 0.73 40.69 9.03
N ALA A 224 0.81 42.01 8.83
CA ALA A 224 1.82 42.86 9.47
C ALA A 224 1.46 43.25 10.90
N GLU A 225 0.16 43.39 11.22
CA GLU A 225 -0.31 43.82 12.54
C GLU A 225 -0.50 42.66 13.52
N LEU A 226 -0.85 41.46 13.03
CA LEU A 226 -1.09 40.29 13.86
C LEU A 226 0.20 39.54 14.19
N GLY A 227 0.58 39.51 15.48
CA GLY A 227 1.73 38.73 15.96
C GLY A 227 1.60 37.21 15.81
N SER A 228 0.43 36.70 15.42
CA SER A 228 0.21 35.28 15.14
C SER A 228 0.58 34.86 13.71
N LEU A 229 0.89 35.83 12.84
CA LEU A 229 1.27 35.62 11.45
C LEU A 229 2.72 36.06 11.20
N SER A 230 3.32 35.47 10.17
CA SER A 230 4.62 35.85 9.64
C SER A 230 4.43 36.24 8.18
N LEU A 231 4.89 37.45 7.84
CA LEU A 231 4.90 37.99 6.48
C LEU A 231 6.35 38.00 5.97
N ASP A 232 6.59 37.33 4.85
CA ASP A 232 7.87 37.35 4.13
C ASP A 232 7.63 37.73 2.66
N GLY A 233 8.02 38.95 2.30
CA GLY A 233 7.76 39.54 0.99
C GLY A 233 6.27 39.65 0.66
N ASP A 234 5.81 38.80 -0.26
CA ASP A 234 4.43 38.65 -0.71
C ASP A 234 3.79 37.33 -0.24
N THR A 235 4.37 36.68 0.77
CA THR A 235 3.84 35.44 1.34
C THR A 235 3.49 35.59 2.81
N ALA A 236 2.43 34.92 3.23
CA ALA A 236 1.97 34.89 4.60
C ALA A 236 1.80 33.45 5.10
N ARG A 237 2.09 33.25 6.39
CA ARG A 237 1.90 31.98 7.11
C ARG A 237 1.59 32.23 8.58
N PHE A 238 1.11 31.20 9.27
CA PHE A 238 1.02 31.26 10.73
C PHE A 238 2.42 31.15 11.35
N LEU A 239 2.68 31.90 12.41
CA LEU A 239 3.90 31.75 13.21
C LEU A 239 3.94 30.38 13.90
N HIS A 240 2.76 29.91 14.33
CA HIS A 240 2.55 28.62 14.99
C HIS A 240 1.40 27.87 14.34
N GLU A 241 1.70 26.75 13.68
CA GLU A 241 0.69 25.94 12.98
C GLU A 241 -0.37 25.35 13.92
N GLY A 242 -0.06 25.17 15.21
CA GLY A 242 -1.06 24.81 16.22
C GLY A 242 -2.27 25.76 16.26
N TYR A 243 -2.10 27.05 15.92
CA TYR A 243 -3.22 27.99 15.85
C TYR A 243 -4.13 27.71 14.64
N ALA A 244 -3.55 27.47 13.46
CA ALA A 244 -4.29 27.10 12.25
C ALA A 244 -5.12 25.83 12.48
N HIS A 245 -4.52 24.79 13.08
CA HIS A 245 -5.22 23.55 13.41
C HIS A 245 -6.35 23.74 14.43
N ARG A 246 -6.17 24.64 15.40
CA ARG A 246 -7.23 24.98 16.37
C ARG A 246 -8.41 25.67 15.69
N ILE A 247 -8.16 26.58 14.74
CA ILE A 247 -9.22 27.20 13.91
C ILE A 247 -9.93 26.12 13.08
N ARG A 248 -9.18 25.23 12.40
CA ARG A 248 -9.76 24.12 11.62
C ARG A 248 -10.66 23.21 12.46
N ARG A 249 -10.21 22.83 13.67
CA ARG A 249 -10.99 21.99 14.59
C ARG A 249 -12.26 22.67 15.08
N ALA A 250 -12.21 23.98 15.34
CA ALA A 250 -13.38 24.76 15.72
C ALA A 250 -14.41 24.88 14.58
N MET A 251 -14.00 24.66 13.33
CA MET A 251 -14.81 24.73 12.12
C MET A 251 -15.01 23.35 11.47
N ALA A 252 -15.05 22.25 12.23
CA ALA A 252 -15.07 20.91 11.62
C ALA A 252 -16.27 20.71 10.66
N ASP A 253 -17.48 21.09 11.08
CA ASP A 253 -18.71 20.92 10.29
C ASP A 253 -18.76 21.90 9.10
N GLU A 254 -18.63 23.20 9.37
CA GLU A 254 -18.58 24.26 8.33
C GLU A 254 -17.42 24.06 7.36
N GLY A 255 -16.32 23.49 7.85
CA GLY A 255 -15.10 23.25 7.09
C GLY A 255 -15.31 22.27 5.94
N ARG A 256 -16.17 21.26 6.10
CA ARG A 256 -16.46 20.33 4.99
C ARG A 256 -17.13 21.05 3.82
N GLU A 257 -18.19 21.81 4.08
CA GLU A 257 -18.91 22.59 3.07
C GLU A 257 -18.02 23.66 2.43
N LEU A 258 -17.14 24.28 3.22
CA LEU A 258 -16.14 25.21 2.71
C LEU A 258 -15.18 24.54 1.72
N ASN A 259 -14.67 23.36 2.08
CA ASN A 259 -13.77 22.61 1.22
C ASN A 259 -14.48 22.14 -0.06
N ASP A 260 -15.76 21.74 0.02
CA ASP A 260 -16.56 21.43 -1.17
C ASP A 260 -16.65 22.62 -2.13
N ARG A 261 -16.89 23.83 -1.63
CA ARG A 261 -16.88 25.06 -2.44
C ARG A 261 -15.51 25.34 -3.06
N ILE A 262 -14.44 25.14 -2.29
CA ILE A 262 -13.06 25.29 -2.78
C ILE A 262 -12.79 24.28 -3.89
N VAL A 263 -13.11 23.00 -3.70
CA VAL A 263 -12.96 21.95 -4.72
C VAL A 263 -13.70 22.32 -6.01
N ALA A 264 -14.97 22.70 -5.91
CA ALA A 264 -15.78 23.07 -7.08
C ALA A 264 -15.17 24.25 -7.86
N ALA A 265 -14.66 25.26 -7.16
CA ALA A 265 -14.00 26.40 -7.76
C ALA A 265 -12.65 26.01 -8.39
N LEU A 266 -11.80 25.29 -7.65
CA LEU A 266 -10.47 24.88 -8.10
C LEU A 266 -10.54 23.96 -9.33
N HIS A 267 -11.53 23.07 -9.37
CA HIS A 267 -11.73 22.12 -10.48
C HIS A 267 -12.12 22.82 -11.79
N GLN A 268 -12.68 24.03 -11.74
CA GLN A 268 -13.11 24.80 -12.92
C GLN A 268 -12.21 26.03 -13.17
N LEU A 269 -11.05 26.10 -12.53
CA LEU A 269 -10.20 27.29 -12.58
C LEU A 269 -9.71 27.58 -14.00
N PRO A 270 -9.87 28.83 -14.48
CA PRO A 270 -9.05 29.30 -15.59
C PRO A 270 -7.59 29.51 -15.12
N PRO A 271 -6.63 29.64 -16.05
CA PRO A 271 -5.27 30.05 -15.73
C PRO A 271 -5.27 31.33 -14.87
N GLY A 272 -4.56 31.32 -13.74
CA GLY A 272 -4.62 32.41 -12.77
C GLY A 272 -3.77 32.16 -11.53
N PRO A 273 -3.90 32.98 -10.47
CA PRO A 273 -3.05 32.92 -9.28
C PRO A 273 -3.16 31.58 -8.55
N LEU A 274 -4.31 30.90 -8.64
CA LEU A 274 -4.56 29.61 -7.99
C LEU A 274 -4.18 28.38 -8.83
N ALA A 275 -3.62 28.53 -10.04
CA ALA A 275 -3.29 27.37 -10.88
C ALA A 275 -2.31 26.41 -10.18
N THR A 276 -1.12 26.89 -9.80
CA THR A 276 -0.13 26.11 -9.04
C THR A 276 -0.63 25.70 -7.65
N TYR A 277 -1.52 26.48 -7.07
CA TYR A 277 -2.17 26.11 -5.80
C TYR A 277 -3.04 24.86 -5.99
N ALA A 278 -3.87 24.82 -7.05
CA ALA A 278 -4.77 23.72 -7.34
C ALA A 278 -4.01 22.42 -7.64
N GLU A 279 -2.96 22.47 -8.45
CA GLU A 279 -2.07 21.33 -8.77
C GLU A 279 -1.55 20.61 -7.50
N ARG A 280 -1.31 21.38 -6.43
CA ARG A 280 -0.71 20.87 -5.18
C ARG A 280 -1.72 20.55 -4.09
N THR A 281 -2.95 21.05 -4.16
CA THR A 281 -3.88 21.05 -3.02
C THR A 281 -5.28 20.55 -3.33
N LEU A 282 -5.68 20.46 -4.60
CA LEU A 282 -7.02 20.01 -4.98
C LEU A 282 -7.35 18.62 -4.38
N PRO A 283 -6.44 17.62 -4.43
CA PRO A 283 -6.72 16.34 -3.77
C PRO A 283 -6.86 16.48 -2.25
N ALA A 284 -6.06 17.30 -1.60
CA ALA A 284 -6.15 17.56 -0.16
C ALA A 284 -7.49 18.21 0.25
N HIS A 285 -7.93 19.21 -0.50
CA HIS A 285 -9.26 19.81 -0.31
C HIS A 285 -10.38 18.78 -0.53
N SER A 286 -10.26 17.92 -1.55
CA SER A 286 -11.25 16.88 -1.84
C SER A 286 -11.34 15.79 -0.75
N ALA A 287 -10.21 15.45 -0.11
CA ALA A 287 -10.18 14.56 1.04
C ALA A 287 -10.97 15.14 2.23
N ARG A 288 -10.83 16.45 2.49
CA ARG A 288 -11.57 17.14 3.56
C ARG A 288 -13.05 17.31 3.26
N ALA A 289 -13.39 17.52 2.00
CA ALA A 289 -14.74 17.55 1.48
C ALA A 289 -15.42 16.16 1.56
N GLY A 290 -14.64 15.08 1.43
CA GLY A 290 -15.14 13.71 1.38
C GLY A 290 -15.55 13.26 -0.04
N ASN A 291 -15.03 13.92 -1.07
CA ASN A 291 -15.28 13.63 -2.48
C ASN A 291 -14.00 13.26 -3.25
N PHE A 292 -12.93 12.86 -2.55
CA PHE A 292 -11.62 12.53 -3.11
C PHE A 292 -11.71 11.62 -4.35
N GLU A 293 -12.33 10.45 -4.23
CA GLU A 293 -12.47 9.48 -5.32
C GLU A 293 -13.18 10.07 -6.55
N GLN A 294 -14.19 10.92 -6.34
CA GLN A 294 -14.93 11.56 -7.43
C GLN A 294 -14.06 12.59 -8.17
N VAL A 295 -13.22 13.32 -7.43
CA VAL A 295 -12.32 14.34 -7.98
C VAL A 295 -11.18 13.71 -8.77
N ILE A 296 -10.54 12.66 -8.23
CA ILE A 296 -9.45 11.98 -8.94
C ILE A 296 -9.95 11.15 -10.13
N ALA A 297 -11.25 10.86 -10.21
CA ALA A 297 -11.83 10.19 -11.37
C ALA A 297 -11.80 11.04 -12.65
N ASP A 298 -11.62 12.37 -12.55
CA ASP A 298 -11.35 13.22 -13.73
C ASP A 298 -9.88 13.07 -14.17
N PRO A 299 -9.59 12.55 -15.36
CA PRO A 299 -8.22 12.41 -15.86
C PRO A 299 -7.45 13.74 -15.95
N ARG A 300 -8.15 14.87 -16.08
CA ARG A 300 -7.53 16.21 -16.09
C ARG A 300 -6.95 16.56 -14.73
N VAL A 301 -7.62 16.15 -13.65
CA VAL A 301 -7.13 16.33 -12.29
C VAL A 301 -5.91 15.46 -12.05
N LEU A 302 -5.96 14.18 -12.46
CA LEU A 302 -4.81 13.28 -12.39
C LEU A 302 -3.59 13.82 -13.16
N ALA A 303 -3.82 14.38 -14.34
CA ALA A 303 -2.76 14.94 -15.17
C ALA A 303 -2.19 16.26 -14.62
N ALA A 304 -2.98 17.04 -13.88
CA ALA A 304 -2.54 18.32 -13.33
C ALA A 304 -1.89 18.19 -11.94
N CYS A 305 -2.21 17.16 -11.16
CA CYS A 305 -1.73 17.04 -9.78
C CYS A 305 -0.43 16.23 -9.68
N ASP A 306 0.51 16.75 -8.90
CA ASP A 306 1.76 16.05 -8.59
C ASP A 306 1.49 14.71 -7.86
N ARG A 307 2.39 13.72 -8.04
CA ARG A 307 2.33 12.43 -7.32
C ARG A 307 2.10 12.60 -5.82
N THR A 308 2.88 13.48 -5.18
CA THR A 308 2.80 13.73 -3.73
C THR A 308 1.45 14.30 -3.32
N ALA A 309 0.87 15.19 -4.13
CA ALA A 309 -0.44 15.78 -3.86
C ALA A 309 -1.56 14.72 -3.86
N LEU A 310 -1.42 13.66 -4.67
CA LEU A 310 -2.37 12.53 -4.71
C LEU A 310 -2.18 11.54 -3.54
N LEU A 311 -0.95 11.37 -3.05
CA LEU A 311 -0.63 10.37 -2.03
C LEU A 311 -0.88 10.84 -0.60
N GLU A 312 -0.38 12.02 -0.24
CA GLU A 312 -0.41 12.52 1.14
C GLU A 312 -1.83 12.53 1.77
N PRO A 313 -2.90 12.89 1.03
CA PRO A 313 -4.26 12.95 1.57
C PRO A 313 -4.97 11.60 1.70
N LEU A 314 -4.43 10.50 1.16
CA LEU A 314 -5.10 9.19 1.15
C LEU A 314 -5.58 8.75 2.55
N PRO A 315 -4.76 8.83 3.63
CA PRO A 315 -5.21 8.41 4.96
C PRO A 315 -6.29 9.31 5.56
N LEU A 316 -6.41 10.56 5.10
CA LEU A 316 -7.48 11.46 5.51
C LEU A 316 -8.77 11.17 4.74
N ALA A 317 -8.66 10.92 3.43
CA ALA A 317 -9.80 10.58 2.58
C ALA A 317 -10.43 9.24 2.98
N PHE A 318 -9.61 8.29 3.44
CA PHE A 318 -9.99 6.91 3.73
C PHE A 318 -9.46 6.46 5.10
N PRO A 319 -9.99 7.00 6.21
CA PRO A 319 -9.50 6.69 7.57
C PRO A 319 -9.66 5.20 7.95
N ASP A 320 -10.66 4.52 7.38
CA ASP A 320 -10.94 3.09 7.61
C ASP A 320 -10.32 2.17 6.53
N GLY A 321 -9.45 2.73 5.69
CA GLY A 321 -8.81 2.02 4.57
C GLY A 321 -9.39 2.39 3.20
N ILE A 322 -8.52 2.34 2.20
CA ILE A 322 -8.81 2.71 0.81
C ILE A 322 -9.67 1.60 0.18
N PRO A 323 -10.85 1.92 -0.40
CA PRO A 323 -11.71 0.92 -1.00
C PRO A 323 -10.99 0.11 -2.09
N ALA A 324 -10.95 -1.20 -1.95
CA ALA A 324 -10.22 -2.04 -2.88
C ALA A 324 -10.83 -2.00 -4.31
N GLY A 325 -9.97 -1.90 -5.33
CA GLY A 325 -10.39 -1.78 -6.73
C GLY A 325 -10.78 -0.36 -7.20
N SER A 326 -10.80 0.62 -6.29
CA SER A 326 -10.94 2.04 -6.59
C SER A 326 -9.74 2.62 -7.36
N LEU A 327 -9.85 3.84 -7.85
CA LEU A 327 -8.73 4.57 -8.44
C LEU A 327 -7.72 5.00 -7.36
N ALA A 328 -8.18 5.36 -6.17
CA ALA A 328 -7.29 5.59 -5.03
C ALA A 328 -6.47 4.34 -4.68
N ALA A 329 -7.04 3.13 -4.81
CA ALA A 329 -6.31 1.88 -4.63
C ALA A 329 -5.22 1.69 -5.70
N ASP A 330 -5.48 2.06 -6.96
CA ASP A 330 -4.45 2.02 -8.01
C ASP A 330 -3.26 2.95 -7.69
N ILE A 331 -3.54 4.16 -7.20
CA ILE A 331 -2.50 5.10 -6.77
C ILE A 331 -1.72 4.53 -5.57
N HIS A 332 -2.42 3.95 -4.59
CA HIS A 332 -1.80 3.27 -3.45
C HIS A 332 -0.88 2.12 -3.90
N TYR A 333 -1.29 1.29 -4.85
CA TYR A 333 -0.46 0.19 -5.34
C TYR A 333 0.74 0.67 -6.16
N LEU A 334 0.66 1.82 -6.85
CA LEU A 334 1.85 2.43 -7.47
C LEU A 334 2.86 2.88 -6.40
N ASP A 335 2.38 3.46 -5.29
CA ASP A 335 3.22 3.80 -4.14
C ASP A 335 3.85 2.55 -3.53
N LYS A 336 3.05 1.52 -3.29
CA LYS A 336 3.47 0.23 -2.72
C LYS A 336 4.46 -0.53 -3.60
N LEU A 337 4.27 -0.51 -4.93
CA LEU A 337 5.20 -1.10 -5.91
C LEU A 337 6.55 -0.40 -5.94
N GLY A 338 6.61 0.80 -5.40
CA GLY A 338 7.84 1.53 -5.39
C GLY A 338 8.04 2.46 -6.59
N VAL A 339 6.96 2.91 -7.25
CA VAL A 339 7.09 3.75 -8.44
C VAL A 339 7.59 5.15 -8.05
N ALA A 340 8.84 5.46 -8.41
CA ALA A 340 9.44 6.79 -8.24
C ALA A 340 9.86 7.36 -9.61
N PRO A 341 8.95 8.07 -10.29
CA PRO A 341 9.21 8.61 -11.61
C PRO A 341 10.21 9.77 -11.57
N ASP A 342 11.03 9.90 -12.62
CA ASP A 342 12.02 10.99 -12.77
C ASP A 342 11.37 12.32 -13.17
N SER A 343 10.12 12.28 -13.66
CA SER A 343 9.36 13.47 -14.04
C SER A 343 7.86 13.28 -13.84
N HIS A 344 7.12 14.39 -13.88
CA HIS A 344 5.67 14.37 -13.84
C HIS A 344 5.06 13.59 -15.01
N GLU A 345 5.62 13.72 -16.20
CA GLU A 345 5.12 13.01 -17.39
C GLU A 345 5.31 11.49 -17.27
N GLU A 346 6.39 11.03 -16.62
CA GLU A 346 6.57 9.60 -16.34
C GLU A 346 5.55 9.12 -15.29
N TRP A 347 5.22 9.94 -14.28
CA TRP A 347 4.11 9.64 -13.37
C TRP A 347 2.79 9.45 -14.13
N ILE A 348 2.48 10.35 -15.07
CA ILE A 348 1.26 10.23 -15.89
C ILE A 348 1.30 8.98 -16.78
N ALA A 349 2.47 8.57 -17.27
CA ALA A 349 2.61 7.32 -18.04
C ALA A 349 2.22 6.08 -17.20
N PHE A 350 2.52 6.06 -15.90
CA PHE A 350 2.03 5.01 -14.99
C PHE A 350 0.51 5.04 -14.80
N LEU A 351 -0.08 6.23 -14.64
CA LEU A 351 -1.53 6.38 -14.54
C LEU A 351 -2.21 5.95 -15.85
N HIS A 352 -1.64 6.32 -17.00
CA HIS A 352 -2.08 5.87 -18.32
C HIS A 352 -2.04 4.35 -18.44
N ARG A 353 -0.94 3.70 -18.01
CA ARG A 353 -0.84 2.24 -17.96
C ARG A 353 -1.95 1.63 -17.10
N ASN A 354 -2.20 2.15 -15.90
CA ASN A 354 -3.26 1.63 -15.05
C ASN A 354 -4.64 1.79 -15.70
N ALA A 355 -4.92 2.92 -16.36
CA ALA A 355 -6.15 3.11 -17.14
C ALA A 355 -6.30 2.06 -18.27
N MET A 356 -5.20 1.75 -18.98
CA MET A 356 -5.18 0.67 -19.97
C MET A 356 -5.45 -0.70 -19.36
N CYS A 357 -4.88 -1.01 -18.18
CA CYS A 357 -5.18 -2.26 -17.46
C CYS A 357 -6.63 -2.33 -16.98
N ARG A 358 -7.30 -1.20 -16.74
CA ARG A 358 -8.74 -1.12 -16.46
C ARG A 358 -9.62 -1.25 -17.70
N ASN A 359 -9.03 -1.24 -18.89
CA ASN A 359 -9.74 -1.07 -20.15
C ASN A 359 -10.57 0.24 -20.18
N ASP A 360 -10.09 1.28 -19.51
CA ASP A 360 -10.68 2.62 -19.51
C ASP A 360 -9.96 3.50 -20.54
N LEU A 361 -10.32 3.27 -21.80
CA LEU A 361 -9.69 3.92 -22.95
C LEU A 361 -9.95 5.42 -22.99
N GLU A 362 -11.10 5.89 -22.47
CA GLU A 362 -11.42 7.32 -22.40
C GLU A 362 -10.48 8.04 -21.44
N ALA A 363 -10.24 7.47 -20.25
CA ALA A 363 -9.27 8.01 -19.31
C ALA A 363 -7.84 7.96 -19.87
N ALA A 364 -7.44 6.85 -20.49
CA ALA A 364 -6.12 6.72 -21.11
C ALA A 364 -5.88 7.80 -22.18
N GLU A 365 -6.83 7.98 -23.10
CA GLU A 365 -6.75 9.03 -24.12
C GLU A 365 -6.71 10.45 -23.54
N ALA A 366 -7.44 10.69 -22.44
CA ALA A 366 -7.43 12.00 -21.79
C ALA A 366 -6.07 12.31 -21.16
N LEU A 367 -5.41 11.31 -20.55
CA LEU A 367 -4.06 11.44 -20.00
C LEU A 367 -3.00 11.65 -21.10
N ASP A 368 -3.08 10.89 -22.20
CA ASP A 368 -2.17 11.03 -23.36
C ASP A 368 -2.27 12.40 -24.02
N ARG A 369 -3.46 13.01 -24.02
CA ARG A 369 -3.66 14.38 -24.55
C ARG A 369 -3.22 15.49 -23.58
N ALA A 370 -3.09 15.20 -22.29
CA ALA A 370 -2.83 16.21 -21.28
C ALA A 370 -1.33 16.56 -21.19
N VAL A 371 -0.45 15.60 -21.43
CA VAL A 371 1.01 15.75 -21.36
C VAL A 371 1.70 14.91 -22.43
N ASP A 372 2.91 15.30 -22.83
CA ASP A 372 3.73 14.49 -23.74
C ASP A 372 4.36 13.31 -22.98
N LEU A 373 3.76 12.12 -23.09
CA LEU A 373 4.22 10.94 -22.37
C LEU A 373 5.62 10.48 -22.83
N PRO A 374 6.55 10.20 -21.89
CA PRO A 374 7.88 9.67 -22.24
C PRO A 374 7.80 8.23 -22.79
N TRP A 375 6.71 7.53 -22.50
CA TRP A 375 6.34 6.24 -23.07
C TRP A 375 4.83 6.05 -22.91
N ARG A 376 4.19 5.41 -23.90
CA ARG A 376 2.74 5.21 -23.94
C ARG A 376 2.41 3.74 -24.01
N THR A 377 1.49 3.28 -23.17
CA THR A 377 1.00 1.89 -23.19
C THR A 377 0.07 1.66 -24.39
N GLU A 378 0.38 0.69 -25.25
CA GLU A 378 -0.47 0.37 -26.42
C GLU A 378 -1.53 -0.68 -26.07
N TRP A 379 -1.16 -1.66 -25.26
CA TRP A 379 -2.05 -2.72 -24.77
C TRP A 379 -1.46 -3.30 -23.48
N ALA A 380 -2.30 -3.90 -22.63
CA ALA A 380 -1.87 -4.52 -21.38
C ALA A 380 -2.69 -5.75 -21.02
N HIS A 381 -1.99 -6.85 -20.73
CA HIS A 381 -2.48 -8.04 -20.04
C HIS A 381 -1.76 -8.13 -18.68
N TRP A 382 -1.89 -7.06 -17.90
CA TRP A 382 -1.19 -6.85 -16.64
C TRP A 382 -2.19 -6.77 -15.51
N ARG A 383 -2.06 -7.64 -14.50
CA ARG A 383 -2.94 -7.67 -13.34
C ARG A 383 -2.77 -6.38 -12.53
N ARG A 384 -3.88 -5.78 -12.13
CA ARG A 384 -3.86 -4.64 -11.20
C ARG A 384 -3.58 -5.14 -9.79
N GLY A 385 -2.86 -4.35 -9.00
CA GLY A 385 -2.78 -4.57 -7.56
C GLY A 385 -4.17 -4.62 -6.95
N GLY A 386 -4.37 -5.54 -6.01
CA GLY A 386 -5.65 -5.78 -5.36
C GLY A 386 -6.64 -6.55 -6.22
N GLN A 387 -6.37 -6.85 -7.49
CA GLN A 387 -7.31 -7.64 -8.29
C GLN A 387 -7.23 -9.12 -7.91
N PHE A 388 -8.14 -9.56 -7.03
CA PHE A 388 -8.19 -10.94 -6.51
C PHE A 388 -9.05 -11.90 -7.33
N THR A 389 -9.42 -11.51 -8.54
CA THR A 389 -10.15 -12.37 -9.47
C THR A 389 -9.45 -12.33 -10.81
N LEU A 390 -8.97 -13.49 -11.24
CA LEU A 390 -8.29 -13.65 -12.51
C LEU A 390 -9.31 -13.87 -13.62
N SER A 391 -9.07 -13.19 -14.75
CA SER A 391 -9.75 -13.52 -16.00
C SER A 391 -9.27 -14.90 -16.49
N PRO A 392 -10.10 -15.69 -17.20
CA PRO A 392 -9.63 -16.89 -17.90
C PRO A 392 -8.44 -16.62 -18.84
N ASP A 393 -8.38 -15.41 -19.41
CA ASP A 393 -7.31 -14.97 -20.31
C ASP A 393 -6.10 -14.37 -19.57
N HIS A 394 -6.09 -14.43 -18.23
CA HIS A 394 -5.01 -13.86 -17.42
C HIS A 394 -3.64 -14.45 -17.81
N VAL A 395 -2.66 -13.55 -17.87
CA VAL A 395 -1.25 -13.87 -18.06
C VAL A 395 -0.60 -13.74 -16.70
N GLY A 396 -0.21 -14.88 -16.11
CA GLY A 396 0.57 -14.90 -14.88
C GLY A 396 2.00 -14.36 -15.11
N GLU A 397 2.88 -14.62 -14.16
CA GLU A 397 4.26 -14.15 -14.23
C GLU A 397 4.96 -14.52 -15.56
N VAL A 398 5.63 -13.52 -16.15
CA VAL A 398 6.48 -13.68 -17.34
C VAL A 398 7.94 -13.49 -16.95
N GLU A 399 8.71 -14.57 -17.03
CA GLU A 399 10.14 -14.60 -16.69
C GLU A 399 11.03 -14.27 -17.90
N CYS A 400 10.58 -14.61 -19.11
CA CYS A 400 11.35 -14.43 -20.34
C CYS A 400 10.47 -13.97 -21.50
N LEU A 401 11.03 -13.08 -22.32
CA LEU A 401 10.46 -12.65 -23.60
C LEU A 401 11.48 -12.85 -24.72
N ALA A 402 11.02 -13.34 -25.86
CA ALA A 402 11.85 -13.50 -27.05
C ALA A 402 11.09 -13.06 -28.31
N VAL A 403 11.78 -12.39 -29.23
CA VAL A 403 11.22 -12.08 -30.55
C VAL A 403 11.08 -13.37 -31.34
N ALA A 404 9.84 -13.72 -31.71
CA ALA A 404 9.54 -14.95 -32.44
C ALA A 404 9.70 -14.75 -33.96
N PRO A 405 9.89 -15.83 -34.74
CA PRO A 405 9.91 -15.77 -36.20
C PRO A 405 8.59 -15.20 -36.74
N GLY A 406 8.67 -14.05 -37.43
CA GLY A 406 7.52 -13.30 -37.89
C GLY A 406 7.76 -11.80 -37.69
N ALA A 407 7.14 -10.95 -38.51
CA ALA A 407 7.50 -9.53 -38.54
C ALA A 407 7.08 -8.73 -37.28
N VAL A 408 6.25 -9.31 -36.40
CA VAL A 408 5.60 -8.63 -35.25
C VAL A 408 5.29 -9.55 -34.06
N LEU A 409 5.95 -10.70 -33.90
CA LEU A 409 5.59 -11.68 -32.87
C LEU A 409 6.58 -11.71 -31.70
N VAL A 410 6.06 -11.89 -30.48
CA VAL A 410 6.84 -12.09 -29.25
C VAL A 410 6.33 -13.35 -28.54
N GLU A 411 7.26 -14.20 -28.12
CA GLU A 411 6.99 -15.35 -27.26
C GLU A 411 7.25 -14.97 -25.80
N SER A 412 6.30 -15.27 -24.92
CA SER A 412 6.46 -15.17 -23.47
C SER A 412 6.60 -16.55 -22.85
N THR A 413 7.50 -16.71 -21.90
CA THR A 413 7.61 -17.91 -21.05
C THR A 413 7.37 -17.51 -19.59
N GLY A 414 6.43 -18.19 -18.93
CA GLY A 414 6.18 -18.02 -17.50
C GLY A 414 6.92 -19.04 -16.62
N SER A 415 6.84 -18.86 -15.31
CA SER A 415 7.55 -19.66 -14.30
C SER A 415 7.26 -21.17 -14.34
N THR A 416 6.06 -21.54 -14.79
CA THR A 416 5.67 -22.95 -15.00
C THR A 416 6.15 -23.55 -16.33
N GLY A 417 6.94 -22.80 -17.11
CA GLY A 417 7.37 -23.17 -18.46
C GLY A 417 6.28 -23.01 -19.54
N THR A 418 5.11 -22.46 -19.18
CA THR A 418 4.03 -22.17 -20.14
C THR A 418 4.48 -21.13 -21.15
N ARG A 419 4.37 -21.46 -22.45
CA ARG A 419 4.72 -20.55 -23.55
C ARG A 419 3.49 -20.04 -24.26
N ARG A 420 3.47 -18.74 -24.57
CA ARG A 420 2.39 -18.07 -25.33
C ARG A 420 3.00 -17.14 -26.37
N LEU A 421 2.36 -17.05 -27.53
CA LEU A 421 2.74 -16.15 -28.62
C LEU A 421 1.78 -14.97 -28.69
N TRP A 422 2.34 -13.79 -28.94
CA TRP A 422 1.64 -12.52 -28.93
C TRP A 422 1.95 -11.73 -30.18
N ASN A 423 0.95 -11.04 -30.72
CA ASN A 423 1.18 -9.94 -31.63
C ASN A 423 1.67 -8.73 -30.83
N ALA A 424 2.93 -8.33 -31.03
CA ALA A 424 3.57 -7.23 -30.29
C ALA A 424 2.85 -5.89 -30.45
N LEU A 425 2.12 -5.68 -31.55
CA LEU A 425 1.43 -4.41 -31.83
C LEU A 425 0.02 -4.35 -31.23
N THR A 426 -0.66 -5.50 -31.09
CA THR A 426 -2.08 -5.52 -30.71
C THR A 426 -2.34 -6.24 -29.39
N GLY A 427 -1.36 -6.96 -28.85
CA GLY A 427 -1.52 -7.80 -27.65
C GLY A 427 -2.41 -9.01 -27.87
N ALA A 428 -2.84 -9.30 -29.10
CA ALA A 428 -3.68 -10.46 -29.37
C ALA A 428 -2.86 -11.75 -29.26
N PRO A 429 -3.40 -12.83 -28.66
CA PRO A 429 -2.77 -14.13 -28.71
C PRO A 429 -2.67 -14.59 -30.17
N ALA A 430 -1.51 -15.16 -30.53
CA ALA A 430 -1.24 -15.68 -31.86
C ALA A 430 -1.06 -17.19 -31.80
N ASP A 431 -1.57 -17.89 -32.81
CA ASP A 431 -1.26 -19.32 -32.99
C ASP A 431 0.21 -19.49 -33.37
N SER A 432 0.82 -20.59 -32.92
CA SER A 432 2.16 -20.95 -33.37
C SER A 432 2.20 -21.00 -34.90
N PRO A 433 3.15 -20.32 -35.57
CA PRO A 433 3.26 -20.43 -37.01
C PRO A 433 3.49 -21.90 -37.35
N GLY A 434 2.51 -22.50 -38.03
CA GLY A 434 2.65 -23.87 -38.53
C GLY A 434 3.93 -23.98 -39.34
N VAL A 435 4.58 -25.15 -39.28
CA VAL A 435 5.94 -25.47 -39.77
C VAL A 435 6.17 -25.24 -41.29
N SER A 436 5.28 -24.52 -41.98
CA SER A 436 5.30 -24.31 -43.43
C SER A 436 4.92 -22.89 -43.85
N GLN A 437 5.44 -21.85 -43.18
CA GLN A 437 5.51 -20.50 -43.76
C GLN A 437 6.95 -20.03 -43.86
N ALA A 438 7.30 -19.40 -44.98
CA ALA A 438 8.61 -18.80 -45.20
C ALA A 438 8.91 -17.82 -44.05
N VAL A 439 9.93 -18.16 -43.24
CA VAL A 439 10.37 -17.35 -42.12
C VAL A 439 10.86 -16.01 -42.67
N THR A 440 10.00 -14.99 -42.58
CA THR A 440 10.41 -13.62 -42.89
C THR A 440 11.17 -13.12 -41.67
N PRO A 441 12.42 -12.67 -41.80
CA PRO A 441 13.17 -12.13 -40.68
C PRO A 441 12.42 -10.94 -40.08
N ALA A 442 12.40 -10.86 -38.75
CA ALA A 442 11.82 -9.73 -38.06
C ALA A 442 12.55 -8.43 -38.46
N PRO A 443 11.84 -7.31 -38.68
CA PRO A 443 12.48 -6.03 -38.91
C PRO A 443 13.34 -5.65 -37.70
N ALA A 444 14.49 -5.00 -37.95
CA ALA A 444 15.35 -4.54 -36.88
C ALA A 444 14.59 -3.57 -35.95
N PRO A 445 14.66 -3.76 -34.62
CA PRO A 445 13.97 -2.89 -33.68
C PRO A 445 14.63 -1.50 -33.65
N VAL A 446 13.85 -0.49 -33.29
CA VAL A 446 14.31 0.89 -33.04
C VAL A 446 15.06 0.97 -31.72
N TRP A 447 14.72 0.09 -30.78
CA TRP A 447 15.27 0.05 -29.43
C TRP A 447 15.98 -1.29 -29.17
N GLU A 448 17.10 -1.22 -28.48
CA GLU A 448 17.67 -2.35 -27.75
C GLU A 448 17.25 -2.17 -26.28
N ALA A 449 16.66 -3.21 -25.69
CA ALA A 449 16.20 -3.20 -24.31
C ALA A 449 17.13 -4.07 -23.45
N ASP A 450 17.63 -3.50 -22.37
CA ASP A 450 18.43 -4.19 -21.36
C ASP A 450 17.69 -4.17 -20.02
N ILE A 451 17.53 -5.33 -19.41
CA ILE A 451 16.80 -5.48 -18.14
C ILE A 451 17.75 -5.21 -16.99
N GLY A 452 17.34 -4.31 -16.10
CA GLY A 452 17.96 -4.10 -14.81
C GLY A 452 16.97 -4.34 -13.68
N TRP A 453 17.47 -4.26 -12.45
CA TRP A 453 16.62 -4.34 -11.27
C TRP A 453 15.62 -3.17 -11.24
N ASN A 454 14.30 -3.47 -11.29
CA ASN A 454 13.20 -2.50 -11.32
C ASN A 454 13.31 -1.43 -12.42
N LYS A 455 14.01 -1.73 -13.51
CA LYS A 455 14.16 -0.82 -14.63
C LYS A 455 14.41 -1.53 -15.94
N VAL A 456 14.13 -0.81 -17.03
CA VAL A 456 14.48 -1.22 -18.39
C VAL A 456 15.24 -0.09 -19.05
N ASP A 457 16.50 -0.35 -19.42
CA ASP A 457 17.34 0.60 -20.13
C ASP A 457 17.16 0.40 -21.64
N LEU A 458 16.70 1.45 -22.32
CA LEU A 458 16.47 1.47 -23.76
C LEU A 458 17.57 2.27 -24.46
N ARG A 459 18.16 1.68 -25.48
CA ARG A 459 19.19 2.32 -26.33
C ARG A 459 18.69 2.36 -27.77
N SER A 460 18.73 3.52 -28.40
CA SER A 460 18.31 3.62 -29.80
C SER A 460 19.30 2.92 -30.71
N SER A 461 18.82 1.96 -31.51
CA SER A 461 19.63 1.23 -32.49
C SER A 461 20.03 2.10 -33.70
N ARG A 462 19.37 3.26 -33.86
CA ARG A 462 19.61 4.23 -34.94
C ARG A 462 20.59 5.34 -34.55
N ALA A 463 20.97 5.41 -33.28
CA ALA A 463 21.88 6.44 -32.76
C ALA A 463 23.31 6.27 -33.31
N SER A 464 23.95 7.39 -33.65
CA SER A 464 25.38 7.42 -33.97
C SER A 464 26.22 7.41 -32.69
N ALA A 465 27.49 7.01 -32.77
CA ALA A 465 28.41 7.01 -31.62
C ALA A 465 28.57 8.38 -30.92
N THR A 466 28.17 9.48 -31.57
CA THR A 466 28.25 10.86 -31.07
C THR A 466 26.91 11.42 -30.56
N ASP A 467 25.79 10.71 -30.74
CA ASP A 467 24.45 11.13 -30.33
C ASP A 467 23.69 9.92 -29.75
N GLU A 468 24.22 9.38 -28.65
CA GLU A 468 23.66 8.20 -28.00
C GLU A 468 22.38 8.56 -27.24
N ARG A 469 21.24 8.17 -27.80
CA ARG A 469 19.92 8.33 -27.17
C ARG A 469 19.62 7.15 -26.26
N ARG A 470 19.38 7.46 -24.98
CA ARG A 470 19.00 6.48 -23.97
C ARG A 470 17.74 6.92 -23.23
N LEU A 471 16.95 5.95 -22.81
CA LEU A 471 15.84 6.17 -21.89
C LEU A 471 15.86 5.04 -20.86
N THR A 472 15.72 5.39 -19.59
CA THR A 472 15.55 4.42 -18.51
C THR A 472 14.10 4.45 -18.09
N LEU A 473 13.41 3.32 -18.19
CA LEU A 473 12.05 3.14 -17.69
C LEU A 473 12.12 2.57 -16.27
N ARG A 474 11.58 3.27 -15.26
CA ARG A 474 11.60 2.79 -13.86
C ARG A 474 10.39 1.96 -13.52
N ILE A 475 10.38 0.72 -13.96
CA ILE A 475 9.19 -0.12 -13.90
C ILE A 475 9.45 -1.30 -12.96
N PRO A 476 9.05 -1.20 -11.68
CA PRO A 476 9.14 -2.31 -10.74
C PRO A 476 8.34 -3.54 -11.20
N GLY A 477 8.87 -4.72 -10.89
CA GLY A 477 8.21 -6.00 -11.18
C GLY A 477 8.30 -6.47 -12.64
N VAL A 478 9.00 -5.76 -13.52
CA VAL A 478 9.34 -6.24 -14.88
C VAL A 478 10.61 -7.08 -14.84
N ASN A 479 10.51 -8.30 -15.38
CA ASN A 479 11.59 -9.30 -15.40
C ASN A 479 12.15 -9.52 -16.81
N ALA A 480 11.40 -9.15 -17.85
CA ALA A 480 11.78 -9.39 -19.24
C ALA A 480 11.33 -8.24 -20.15
N ALA A 481 12.10 -8.00 -21.22
CA ALA A 481 11.74 -7.05 -22.28
C ALA A 481 12.14 -7.59 -23.65
N ALA A 482 11.34 -7.27 -24.66
CA ALA A 482 11.65 -7.53 -26.06
C ALA A 482 11.20 -6.37 -26.94
N ALA A 483 12.09 -5.86 -27.78
CA ALA A 483 11.77 -4.77 -28.71
C ALA A 483 11.44 -5.32 -30.11
N VAL A 484 10.34 -4.85 -30.68
CA VAL A 484 9.89 -5.20 -32.03
C VAL A 484 9.43 -3.93 -32.73
N ARG A 485 10.14 -3.53 -33.79
CA ARG A 485 9.95 -2.22 -34.45
C ARG A 485 10.11 -1.08 -33.42
N ASP A 486 9.12 -0.22 -33.28
CA ASP A 486 9.04 0.92 -32.36
C ASP A 486 8.36 0.59 -31.02
N VAL A 487 7.94 -0.66 -30.83
CA VAL A 487 7.28 -1.13 -29.61
C VAL A 487 8.25 -1.92 -28.75
N VAL A 488 8.19 -1.70 -27.44
CA VAL A 488 8.87 -2.52 -26.42
C VAL A 488 7.81 -3.29 -25.65
N VAL A 489 7.87 -4.62 -25.72
CA VAL A 489 7.03 -5.53 -24.93
C VAL A 489 7.74 -5.81 -23.61
N LEU A 490 7.02 -5.67 -22.51
CA LEU A 490 7.50 -5.82 -21.13
C LEU A 490 6.72 -6.94 -20.44
N GLY A 491 7.43 -7.83 -19.75
CA GLY A 491 6.88 -8.97 -19.05
C GLY A 491 7.42 -9.05 -17.63
N GLY A 492 6.62 -9.48 -16.67
CA GLY A 492 7.01 -9.51 -15.27
C GLY A 492 6.01 -10.20 -14.37
N THR A 493 6.10 -9.91 -13.07
CA THR A 493 5.38 -10.62 -11.99
C THR A 493 3.86 -10.59 -12.15
N GLN A 494 3.30 -9.58 -12.79
CA GLN A 494 1.85 -9.40 -12.92
C GLN A 494 1.32 -9.65 -14.34
N GLY A 495 2.18 -10.03 -15.29
CA GLY A 495 1.78 -10.35 -16.66
C GLY A 495 2.64 -9.68 -17.72
N ILE A 496 2.01 -9.18 -18.79
CA ILE A 496 2.68 -8.64 -19.98
C ILE A 496 1.95 -7.42 -20.55
N TYR A 497 2.70 -6.42 -21.04
CA TYR A 497 2.14 -5.27 -21.74
C TYR A 497 3.13 -4.71 -22.75
N ALA A 498 2.69 -3.77 -23.59
CA ALA A 498 3.57 -3.12 -24.55
C ALA A 498 3.51 -1.59 -24.45
N VAL A 499 4.65 -0.97 -24.70
CA VAL A 499 4.79 0.48 -24.75
C VAL A 499 5.43 0.94 -26.06
N THR A 500 4.99 2.10 -26.55
CA THR A 500 5.73 2.88 -27.54
C THR A 500 6.55 3.94 -26.82
N VAL A 501 7.74 4.23 -27.37
CA VAL A 501 8.65 5.23 -26.83
C VAL A 501 8.94 6.26 -27.91
N PRO A 502 8.45 7.51 -27.78
CA PRO A 502 8.75 8.56 -28.74
C PRO A 502 10.25 8.89 -28.71
N GLU A 503 10.89 8.98 -29.89
CA GLU A 503 12.33 9.29 -29.98
C GLU A 503 12.68 10.68 -29.40
N SER A 504 11.70 11.59 -29.27
CA SER A 504 11.86 12.91 -28.62
C SER A 504 11.94 12.84 -27.10
N GLY A 505 11.45 11.76 -26.47
CA GLY A 505 11.54 11.53 -25.03
C GLY A 505 12.91 11.00 -24.58
N ALA A 506 13.75 10.57 -25.53
CA ALA A 506 15.07 10.03 -25.24
C ALA A 506 16.06 11.14 -24.87
N ARG A 507 16.74 10.99 -23.73
CA ARG A 507 17.69 11.97 -23.22
C ARG A 507 19.12 11.54 -23.56
N THR A 508 20.03 12.51 -23.68
CA THR A 508 21.47 12.23 -23.64
C THR A 508 21.85 11.82 -22.20
N ALA A 509 22.60 10.73 -22.06
CA ALA A 509 23.07 10.07 -20.82
C ALA A 509 22.56 10.62 -19.47
N PRO A 510 21.82 9.84 -18.67
CA PRO A 510 21.30 10.29 -17.36
C PRO A 510 22.42 10.59 -16.35
N SER A 511 22.12 11.46 -15.38
CA SER A 511 22.95 11.65 -14.18
C SER A 511 22.94 10.38 -13.32
N PRO A 512 24.09 9.89 -12.82
CA PRO A 512 24.18 8.70 -11.96
C PRO A 512 23.29 8.76 -10.71
N ALA A 513 23.02 9.96 -10.20
CA ALA A 513 22.25 10.20 -8.98
C ALA A 513 20.75 9.93 -9.13
N ALA A 514 20.20 9.96 -10.35
CA ALA A 514 18.79 9.67 -10.56
C ALA A 514 18.51 8.17 -10.36
N ALA A 515 19.45 7.28 -10.67
CA ALA A 515 19.17 5.94 -11.18
C ALA A 515 18.42 4.93 -10.28
N PHE A 516 18.18 5.20 -8.98
CA PHE A 516 17.72 4.15 -8.05
C PHE A 516 16.86 4.66 -6.88
N ALA A 517 15.81 5.43 -7.15
CA ALA A 517 14.80 5.74 -6.14
C ALA A 517 13.72 4.66 -6.16
N LEU A 518 13.69 3.79 -5.15
CA LEU A 518 12.50 3.03 -4.78
C LEU A 518 12.01 3.60 -3.43
N PRO A 519 10.70 3.79 -3.25
CA PRO A 519 10.04 3.99 -1.97
C PRO A 519 10.58 3.06 -0.89
N MET A 520 10.94 3.69 0.22
CA MET A 520 11.73 3.06 1.28
C MET A 520 10.89 2.68 2.50
N LEU A 521 9.65 3.17 2.53
CA LEU A 521 8.77 3.12 3.68
C LEU A 521 7.43 2.50 3.25
N ALA A 522 6.65 2.09 4.25
CA ALA A 522 5.29 1.61 4.02
C ALA A 522 4.46 2.65 3.25
N PRO A 523 3.56 2.19 2.33
CA PRO A 523 2.77 3.08 1.48
C PRO A 523 1.82 3.97 2.27
N HIS A 524 1.25 4.98 1.59
CA HIS A 524 0.23 5.84 2.16
C HIS A 524 -1.10 5.09 2.37
N GLY A 525 -1.45 4.90 3.65
CA GLY A 525 -2.70 4.23 4.04
C GLY A 525 -2.61 2.71 3.91
N CYS A 526 -3.77 2.06 4.00
CA CYS A 526 -3.93 0.63 3.76
C CYS A 526 -5.18 0.41 2.92
N ILE A 527 -5.25 -0.72 2.22
CA ILE A 527 -6.47 -1.14 1.53
C ILE A 527 -7.49 -1.63 2.56
N ALA A 528 -8.74 -1.17 2.42
CA ALA A 528 -9.85 -1.68 3.20
C ALA A 528 -10.19 -3.10 2.74
N THR A 529 -10.39 -4.00 3.72
CA THR A 529 -10.91 -5.34 3.45
C THR A 529 -12.22 -5.25 2.69
N ARG A 530 -12.37 -6.01 1.61
CA ARG A 530 -13.63 -6.03 0.87
C ARG A 530 -14.76 -6.57 1.73
N PRO A 531 -15.98 -6.03 1.55
CA PRO A 531 -17.14 -6.59 2.22
C PRO A 531 -17.33 -8.04 1.79
N TYR A 532 -17.55 -8.89 2.78
CA TYR A 532 -17.92 -10.28 2.59
C TYR A 532 -19.20 -10.37 1.73
N ARG A 533 -19.21 -11.28 0.74
CA ARG A 533 -20.40 -11.52 -0.11
C ARG A 533 -21.11 -12.78 0.38
N GLU A 534 -22.37 -12.67 0.77
CA GLU A 534 -23.16 -13.83 1.22
C GLU A 534 -23.27 -14.93 0.15
N ASP A 535 -23.20 -14.57 -1.13
CA ASP A 535 -23.18 -15.54 -2.24
C ASP A 535 -21.95 -16.46 -2.19
N ASP A 536 -20.85 -16.03 -1.57
CA ASP A 536 -19.65 -16.85 -1.38
C ASP A 536 -19.87 -17.98 -0.36
N CYS A 537 -20.89 -17.86 0.50
CA CYS A 537 -21.30 -18.90 1.44
C CYS A 537 -22.03 -20.08 0.77
N ARG A 538 -22.48 -19.91 -0.48
CA ARG A 538 -23.40 -20.85 -1.15
C ARG A 538 -22.81 -21.26 -2.50
N PRO A 539 -21.96 -22.30 -2.54
CA PRO A 539 -21.39 -22.76 -3.79
C PRO A 539 -22.49 -23.26 -4.71
N THR A 540 -22.40 -22.90 -5.99
CA THR A 540 -23.24 -23.45 -7.07
C THR A 540 -22.42 -24.42 -7.89
N HIS A 541 -23.07 -25.37 -8.59
CA HIS A 541 -22.37 -26.30 -9.47
C HIS A 541 -21.55 -25.56 -10.53
N GLU A 542 -22.13 -24.52 -11.13
CA GLU A 542 -21.46 -23.67 -12.12
C GLU A 542 -20.19 -23.02 -11.55
N ARG A 543 -20.25 -22.49 -10.32
CA ARG A 543 -19.10 -21.89 -9.66
C ARG A 543 -18.01 -22.92 -9.37
N LEU A 544 -18.38 -24.10 -8.87
CA LEU A 544 -17.39 -25.17 -8.62
C LEU A 544 -16.72 -25.64 -9.92
N CYS A 545 -17.50 -25.82 -10.98
CA CYS A 545 -16.96 -26.15 -12.30
C CYS A 545 -16.03 -25.06 -12.84
N ALA A 546 -16.31 -23.78 -12.58
CA ALA A 546 -15.44 -22.68 -12.97
C ALA A 546 -14.12 -22.65 -12.19
N VAL A 547 -14.11 -23.11 -10.92
CA VAL A 547 -12.90 -23.12 -10.08
C VAL A 547 -12.06 -24.37 -10.29
N PHE A 548 -12.69 -25.55 -10.25
CA PHE A 548 -12.00 -26.84 -10.24
C PHE A 548 -12.06 -27.57 -11.57
N GLY A 549 -12.93 -27.16 -12.50
CA GLY A 549 -13.23 -27.90 -13.72
C GLY A 549 -14.48 -28.77 -13.59
N ALA A 550 -15.20 -28.93 -14.71
CA ALA A 550 -16.43 -29.73 -14.77
C ALA A 550 -16.16 -31.24 -14.63
N ASP A 551 -15.00 -31.70 -15.06
CA ASP A 551 -14.51 -33.08 -14.94
C ASP A 551 -14.11 -33.45 -13.51
N ARG A 552 -13.77 -32.46 -12.68
CA ARG A 552 -13.39 -32.63 -11.28
C ARG A 552 -14.52 -32.33 -10.29
N THR A 553 -15.69 -31.87 -10.76
CA THR A 553 -16.82 -31.52 -9.90
C THR A 553 -17.91 -32.58 -9.98
N HIS A 554 -17.99 -33.44 -8.97
CA HIS A 554 -18.75 -34.69 -9.04
C HIS A 554 -20.11 -34.60 -8.31
N ARG A 555 -21.21 -34.76 -9.06
CA ARG A 555 -22.56 -34.93 -8.49
C ARG A 555 -22.88 -36.40 -8.26
N LEU A 556 -23.58 -36.70 -7.16
CA LEU A 556 -24.00 -38.06 -6.81
C LEU A 556 -25.48 -38.28 -7.14
N THR A 557 -25.79 -39.42 -7.75
CA THR A 557 -27.17 -39.88 -7.92
C THR A 557 -27.70 -40.44 -6.61
N GLY A 558 -29.02 -40.39 -6.39
CA GLY A 558 -29.65 -40.84 -5.14
C GLY A 558 -29.25 -42.25 -4.67
N SER A 559 -28.98 -43.18 -5.59
CA SER A 559 -28.51 -44.55 -5.28
C SER A 559 -27.07 -44.65 -4.75
N ARG A 560 -26.26 -43.60 -4.92
CA ARG A 560 -24.87 -43.52 -4.47
C ARG A 560 -24.70 -42.74 -3.16
N ILE A 561 -25.78 -42.20 -2.63
CA ILE A 561 -25.81 -41.51 -1.34
C ILE A 561 -26.31 -42.50 -0.29
N PRO A 562 -25.46 -42.93 0.67
CA PRO A 562 -25.84 -43.91 1.68
C PRO A 562 -27.03 -43.46 2.52
N ASP A 563 -27.89 -44.40 2.94
CA ASP A 563 -29.06 -44.10 3.80
C ASP A 563 -28.66 -43.48 5.16
N GLY A 564 -27.46 -43.78 5.65
CA GLY A 564 -26.92 -43.24 6.90
C GLY A 564 -26.51 -41.77 6.87
N LEU A 565 -26.42 -41.12 5.70
CA LEU A 565 -26.27 -39.66 5.60
C LEU A 565 -27.62 -38.98 5.85
N THR A 566 -28.09 -38.87 7.08
CA THR A 566 -29.44 -38.36 7.38
C THR A 566 -29.55 -36.83 7.30
N HIS A 567 -28.43 -36.10 7.26
CA HIS A 567 -28.42 -34.65 7.09
C HIS A 567 -28.87 -34.23 5.67
N GLN A 568 -30.14 -33.82 5.54
CA GLN A 568 -30.76 -33.49 4.25
C GLN A 568 -30.00 -32.42 3.44
N PRO A 569 -29.54 -31.29 4.02
CA PRO A 569 -28.80 -30.29 3.25
C PRO A 569 -27.52 -30.85 2.61
N SER A 570 -26.83 -31.80 3.25
CA SER A 570 -25.64 -32.43 2.65
C SER A 570 -26.01 -33.37 1.51
N ARG A 571 -27.17 -34.04 1.58
CA ARG A 571 -27.69 -34.85 0.46
C ARG A 571 -27.99 -33.97 -0.75
N ASP A 572 -28.75 -32.90 -0.53
CA ASP A 572 -29.16 -31.97 -1.59
C ASP A 572 -27.92 -31.34 -2.24
N PHE A 573 -26.94 -30.92 -1.43
CA PHE A 573 -25.67 -30.41 -1.92
C PHE A 573 -24.93 -31.40 -2.84
N LEU A 574 -24.79 -32.66 -2.43
CA LEU A 574 -24.11 -33.68 -3.25
C LEU A 574 -24.86 -34.03 -4.54
N GLN A 575 -26.20 -33.91 -4.55
CA GLN A 575 -27.03 -34.19 -5.72
C GLN A 575 -27.05 -33.01 -6.71
N GLU A 576 -27.23 -31.80 -6.21
CA GLU A 576 -27.52 -30.61 -7.02
C GLU A 576 -26.26 -29.81 -7.36
N VAL A 577 -25.32 -29.70 -6.42
CA VAL A 577 -24.09 -28.89 -6.54
C VAL A 577 -22.88 -29.76 -6.85
N GLY A 578 -22.70 -30.86 -6.12
CA GLY A 578 -21.57 -31.78 -6.24
C GLY A 578 -20.36 -31.38 -5.38
N PHE A 579 -19.35 -32.25 -5.36
CA PHE A 579 -18.14 -32.10 -4.55
C PHE A 579 -16.88 -32.17 -5.42
N PRO A 580 -15.92 -31.26 -5.24
CA PRO A 580 -14.72 -31.21 -6.07
C PRO A 580 -13.70 -32.28 -5.68
N GLU A 581 -13.02 -32.83 -6.68
CA GLU A 581 -11.82 -33.66 -6.57
C GLU A 581 -10.58 -32.77 -6.63
N ILE A 582 -9.81 -32.75 -5.54
CA ILE A 582 -8.68 -31.87 -5.29
C ILE A 582 -7.46 -32.75 -5.02
N GLU A 583 -6.33 -32.38 -5.60
CA GLU A 583 -5.06 -33.10 -5.42
C GLU A 583 -3.99 -32.10 -4.95
N PHE A 584 -3.28 -32.47 -3.88
CA PHE A 584 -2.11 -31.78 -3.33
C PHE A 584 -2.22 -30.26 -3.14
N PHE A 585 -3.36 -29.76 -2.67
CA PHE A 585 -3.56 -28.32 -2.43
C PHE A 585 -3.42 -27.98 -0.95
N PHE A 586 -2.26 -27.44 -0.52
CA PHE A 586 -1.96 -27.18 0.89
C PHE A 586 -2.27 -28.39 1.79
N GLY A 587 -1.80 -29.56 1.36
CA GLY A 587 -2.03 -30.84 2.02
C GLY A 587 -3.44 -31.41 1.88
N LEU A 588 -4.37 -30.75 1.16
CA LEU A 588 -5.73 -31.22 0.91
C LEU A 588 -5.77 -32.14 -0.31
N ASN A 589 -6.37 -33.31 -0.12
CA ASN A 589 -6.72 -34.26 -1.17
C ASN A 589 -8.16 -34.72 -0.97
N THR A 590 -9.02 -34.55 -1.97
CA THR A 590 -10.41 -35.02 -1.92
C THR A 590 -10.66 -36.08 -2.98
N LEU A 591 -11.52 -37.05 -2.65
CA LEU A 591 -11.76 -38.22 -3.50
C LEU A 591 -12.69 -37.91 -4.69
N PRO A 592 -12.50 -38.57 -5.85
CA PRO A 592 -13.48 -38.58 -6.94
C PRO A 592 -14.74 -39.36 -6.52
N LEU A 593 -15.69 -38.69 -5.88
CA LEU A 593 -16.89 -39.34 -5.35
C LEU A 593 -17.74 -40.02 -6.44
N SER A 594 -17.64 -39.61 -7.70
CA SER A 594 -18.28 -40.29 -8.83
C SER A 594 -17.70 -41.70 -9.08
N ALA A 595 -16.45 -41.96 -8.71
CA ALA A 595 -15.82 -43.26 -8.84
C ALA A 595 -15.91 -44.06 -7.53
N THR A 596 -15.64 -43.41 -6.39
CA THR A 596 -15.51 -44.09 -5.09
C THR A 596 -16.83 -44.21 -4.33
N GLY A 597 -17.79 -43.32 -4.59
CA GLY A 597 -18.94 -43.10 -3.72
C GLY A 597 -18.54 -42.60 -2.32
N LEU A 598 -19.52 -42.52 -1.42
CA LEU A 598 -19.29 -42.24 0.00
C LEU A 598 -19.08 -43.57 0.76
N ARG A 599 -17.82 -43.86 1.11
CA ARG A 599 -17.45 -45.03 1.90
C ARG A 599 -17.48 -44.70 3.39
N GLU A 600 -18.21 -45.48 4.16
CA GLU A 600 -18.20 -45.39 5.63
C GLU A 600 -16.83 -45.79 6.18
N VAL A 601 -16.33 -45.03 7.16
CA VAL A 601 -15.05 -45.26 7.81
C VAL A 601 -15.22 -45.20 9.32
N ASP A 602 -14.46 -46.03 10.02
CA ASP A 602 -14.36 -45.96 11.47
C ASP A 602 -13.55 -44.72 11.87
N TRP A 603 -14.01 -44.03 12.92
CA TRP A 603 -13.28 -42.89 13.45
C TRP A 603 -12.10 -43.36 14.30
N GLU A 604 -10.89 -43.31 13.73
CA GLU A 604 -9.66 -43.61 14.47
C GLU A 604 -9.31 -42.45 15.40
N GLN A 605 -9.24 -42.73 16.71
CA GLN A 605 -8.91 -41.72 17.73
C GLN A 605 -7.43 -41.77 18.11
N PRO A 606 -6.77 -40.60 18.27
CA PRO A 606 -5.58 -40.51 19.11
C PRO A 606 -5.89 -41.01 20.52
N GLN A 607 -4.94 -41.73 21.12
CA GLN A 607 -5.15 -42.43 22.38
C GLN A 607 -5.55 -41.46 23.51
N GLY A 608 -6.79 -41.57 24.00
CA GLY A 608 -7.32 -40.72 25.10
C GLY A 608 -8.15 -39.51 24.68
N ALA A 609 -8.44 -39.30 23.39
CA ALA A 609 -9.34 -38.25 22.91
C ALA A 609 -10.83 -38.63 23.06
N GLU A 610 -11.69 -37.69 23.42
CA GLU A 610 -13.16 -37.91 23.38
C GLU A 610 -13.67 -37.91 21.93
N LEU A 611 -14.69 -38.72 21.65
CA LEU A 611 -15.41 -38.66 20.36
C LEU A 611 -15.96 -37.24 20.16
N PRO A 612 -15.79 -36.64 18.98
CA PRO A 612 -16.43 -35.37 18.67
C PRO A 612 -17.96 -35.50 18.82
N GLY A 613 -18.64 -34.40 19.17
CA GLY A 613 -20.10 -34.37 19.17
C GLY A 613 -20.66 -34.65 17.77
N GLY A 614 -21.35 -35.79 17.59
CA GLY A 614 -21.84 -36.29 16.31
C GLY A 614 -21.61 -37.81 16.23
N ALA A 615 -22.68 -38.60 16.26
CA ALA A 615 -22.62 -40.05 16.49
C ALA A 615 -22.23 -40.89 15.25
N GLY A 616 -21.74 -40.25 14.18
CA GLY A 616 -21.58 -40.89 12.88
C GLY A 616 -22.94 -41.30 12.27
N PRO A 617 -22.95 -42.13 11.21
CA PRO A 617 -21.77 -42.72 10.55
C PRO A 617 -20.88 -41.67 9.89
N PHE A 618 -19.57 -41.95 9.77
CA PHE A 618 -18.61 -41.05 9.13
C PHE A 618 -18.29 -41.53 7.71
N TYR A 619 -18.35 -40.64 6.73
CA TYR A 619 -18.06 -40.96 5.33
C TYR A 619 -16.77 -40.28 4.88
N LEU A 620 -15.88 -41.05 4.25
CA LEU A 620 -14.59 -40.55 3.77
C LEU A 620 -14.76 -39.54 2.64
N LEU A 621 -14.18 -38.37 2.80
CA LEU A 621 -14.07 -37.33 1.76
C LEU A 621 -12.66 -37.24 1.20
N GLY A 622 -11.63 -37.60 1.97
CA GLY A 622 -10.24 -37.56 1.54
C GLY A 622 -9.27 -37.42 2.71
N GLU A 623 -8.20 -36.67 2.51
CA GLU A 623 -7.17 -36.39 3.51
C GLU A 623 -6.81 -34.90 3.54
N TRP A 624 -6.50 -34.37 4.72
CA TRP A 624 -6.02 -32.99 4.86
C TRP A 624 -5.01 -32.87 6.00
N ILE A 625 -3.85 -32.27 5.72
CA ILE A 625 -2.74 -32.07 6.69
C ILE A 625 -2.46 -33.40 7.43
N GLU A 626 -2.20 -34.46 6.67
CA GLU A 626 -1.92 -35.81 7.22
C GLU A 626 -3.04 -36.41 8.12
N GLY A 627 -4.26 -35.89 8.07
CA GLY A 627 -5.44 -36.44 8.76
C GLY A 627 -6.48 -36.97 7.78
N VAL A 628 -7.36 -37.86 8.24
CA VAL A 628 -8.48 -38.38 7.45
C VAL A 628 -9.64 -37.39 7.50
N LEU A 629 -10.09 -36.93 6.33
CA LEU A 629 -11.18 -35.98 6.18
C LEU A 629 -12.50 -36.73 6.00
N CYS A 630 -13.46 -36.48 6.88
CA CYS A 630 -14.74 -37.20 6.94
C CYS A 630 -15.95 -36.25 7.00
N LEU A 631 -17.06 -36.69 6.40
CA LEU A 631 -18.39 -36.12 6.56
C LEU A 631 -19.15 -36.86 7.67
N ASP A 632 -19.64 -36.15 8.68
CA ASP A 632 -20.59 -36.71 9.64
C ASP A 632 -21.98 -36.85 8.99
N GLY A 633 -22.46 -38.08 8.89
CA GLY A 633 -23.73 -38.43 8.29
C GLY A 633 -24.94 -37.78 8.95
N ALA A 634 -24.90 -37.58 10.27
CA ALA A 634 -26.02 -37.08 11.04
C ALA A 634 -26.09 -35.55 11.08
N SER A 635 -24.93 -34.90 11.25
CA SER A 635 -24.86 -33.43 11.40
C SER A 635 -24.49 -32.69 10.12
N GLY A 636 -23.92 -33.39 9.13
CA GLY A 636 -23.39 -32.78 7.91
C GLY A 636 -22.07 -32.01 8.11
N MET A 637 -21.50 -32.02 9.33
CA MET A 637 -20.23 -31.38 9.64
C MET A 637 -19.08 -32.11 8.94
N VAL A 638 -18.08 -31.35 8.51
CA VAL A 638 -16.82 -31.90 7.99
C VAL A 638 -15.79 -31.90 9.10
N ARG A 639 -15.13 -33.04 9.30
CA ARG A 639 -14.21 -33.27 10.39
C ARG A 639 -12.89 -33.89 9.91
N ARG A 640 -11.81 -33.57 10.61
CA ARG A 640 -10.49 -34.19 10.44
C ARG A 640 -10.19 -35.09 11.63
N ALA A 641 -9.92 -36.36 11.36
CA ALA A 641 -9.34 -37.29 12.32
C ALA A 641 -7.81 -37.32 12.10
N PRO A 642 -7.00 -36.74 13.01
CA PRO A 642 -5.55 -36.73 12.83
C PRO A 642 -4.98 -38.16 12.89
N LYS A 643 -4.05 -38.49 11.99
CA LYS A 643 -3.30 -39.76 12.07
C LYS A 643 -2.30 -39.69 13.21
N ALA A 644 -1.89 -40.83 13.76
CA ALA A 644 -0.86 -40.90 14.81
C ALA A 644 0.50 -40.28 14.39
N THR A 645 0.73 -40.11 13.09
CA THR A 645 1.92 -39.50 12.50
C THR A 645 1.79 -38.00 12.23
N ALA A 646 0.60 -37.41 12.42
CA ALA A 646 0.36 -36.02 12.10
C ALA A 646 1.18 -35.08 13.01
N LEU A 647 1.64 -33.96 12.45
CA LEU A 647 2.44 -32.94 13.13
C LEU A 647 1.81 -32.42 14.44
N ASP A 648 0.49 -32.50 14.58
CA ASP A 648 -0.30 -32.03 15.71
C ASP A 648 -0.81 -33.15 16.65
N ALA A 649 -0.33 -34.39 16.54
CA ALA A 649 -0.89 -35.58 17.21
C ALA A 649 -0.82 -35.63 18.77
N GLY A 650 -0.58 -34.50 19.46
CA GLY A 650 -0.18 -34.46 20.88
C GLY A 650 -1.11 -33.79 21.90
N ALA A 651 -2.12 -32.99 21.53
CA ALA A 651 -3.01 -32.36 22.51
C ALA A 651 -4.27 -31.78 21.86
N GLY A 652 -5.47 -32.14 22.35
CA GLY A 652 -6.70 -31.36 22.15
C GLY A 652 -7.03 -30.94 20.71
N THR A 653 -6.55 -31.70 19.71
CA THR A 653 -6.60 -31.33 18.28
C THR A 653 -8.02 -31.03 17.84
N GLU A 654 -8.24 -29.83 17.36
CA GLU A 654 -9.53 -29.41 16.82
C GLU A 654 -9.91 -30.30 15.64
N THR A 655 -11.01 -31.03 15.79
CA THR A 655 -11.49 -31.96 14.76
C THR A 655 -12.44 -31.29 13.77
N LEU A 656 -12.93 -30.09 14.08
CA LEU A 656 -13.88 -29.37 13.24
C LEU A 656 -13.15 -28.71 12.07
N VAL A 657 -13.50 -29.13 10.85
CA VAL A 657 -13.03 -28.51 9.61
C VAL A 657 -14.08 -27.54 9.05
N SER A 658 -15.36 -27.90 9.18
CA SER A 658 -16.50 -27.01 8.92
C SER A 658 -17.78 -27.52 9.56
N THR A 659 -18.70 -26.61 9.87
CA THR A 659 -20.04 -26.88 10.39
C THR A 659 -21.00 -27.43 9.34
N SER A 660 -20.68 -27.37 8.04
CA SER A 660 -21.43 -28.07 6.98
C SER A 660 -20.57 -28.40 5.74
N LEU A 661 -20.99 -29.40 4.96
CA LEU A 661 -20.34 -29.74 3.68
C LEU A 661 -20.33 -28.57 2.68
N ALA A 662 -21.40 -27.77 2.65
CA ALA A 662 -21.52 -26.63 1.76
C ALA A 662 -20.54 -25.51 2.15
N GLN A 663 -20.43 -25.19 3.44
CA GLN A 663 -19.48 -24.20 3.94
C GLN A 663 -18.03 -24.66 3.78
N PHE A 664 -17.72 -25.94 4.04
CA PHE A 664 -16.40 -26.49 3.74
C PHE A 664 -16.02 -26.27 2.28
N THR A 665 -16.92 -26.63 1.37
CA THR A 665 -16.68 -26.49 -0.07
C THR A 665 -16.55 -25.01 -0.48
N ALA A 666 -17.33 -24.12 0.14
CA ALA A 666 -17.22 -22.67 -0.06
C ALA A 666 -15.86 -22.12 0.39
N MET A 667 -15.43 -22.46 1.62
CA MET A 667 -14.14 -22.07 2.19
C MET A 667 -12.99 -22.55 1.32
N VAL A 668 -13.00 -23.82 0.90
CA VAL A 668 -11.98 -24.40 0.01
C VAL A 668 -11.98 -23.73 -1.37
N SER A 669 -13.16 -23.47 -1.95
CA SER A 669 -13.27 -22.76 -3.23
C SER A 669 -12.67 -21.36 -3.16
N LEU A 670 -12.95 -20.63 -2.09
CA LEU A 670 -12.41 -19.30 -1.87
C LEU A 670 -10.89 -19.35 -1.63
N HIS A 671 -10.42 -20.28 -0.80
CA HIS A 671 -8.99 -20.49 -0.54
C HIS A 671 -8.25 -20.77 -1.85
N TRP A 672 -8.76 -21.68 -2.67
CA TRP A 672 -8.21 -21.97 -4.00
C TRP A 672 -8.11 -20.72 -4.88
N GLN A 673 -9.23 -20.01 -5.07
CA GLN A 673 -9.26 -18.80 -5.89
C GLN A 673 -8.26 -17.74 -5.44
N ARG A 674 -8.09 -17.57 -4.12
CA ARG A 674 -7.18 -16.59 -3.54
C ARG A 674 -5.72 -17.04 -3.65
N MET A 675 -5.41 -18.31 -3.46
CA MET A 675 -4.02 -18.80 -3.55
C MET A 675 -3.48 -18.75 -4.99
N VAL A 676 -4.32 -18.99 -6.00
CA VAL A 676 -3.91 -18.79 -7.40
C VAL A 676 -3.48 -17.33 -7.66
N VAL A 677 -4.13 -16.36 -7.01
CA VAL A 677 -3.71 -14.95 -7.10
C VAL A 677 -2.47 -14.68 -6.25
N TYR A 678 -2.39 -15.28 -5.06
CA TYR A 678 -1.27 -15.14 -4.14
C TYR A 678 0.05 -15.54 -4.81
N ASP A 679 0.09 -16.69 -5.47
CA ASP A 679 1.28 -17.18 -6.19
C ASP A 679 1.72 -16.23 -7.32
N GLN A 680 0.77 -15.45 -7.85
CA GLN A 680 0.98 -14.51 -8.96
C GLN A 680 1.07 -13.04 -8.48
N SER A 681 1.16 -12.84 -7.17
CA SER A 681 1.12 -11.51 -6.58
C SER A 681 2.45 -10.78 -6.68
N GLY A 682 3.57 -11.52 -6.76
CA GLY A 682 4.91 -10.97 -6.60
C GLY A 682 5.07 -10.20 -5.29
N ASN A 683 4.35 -10.60 -4.22
CA ASN A 683 4.27 -9.93 -2.92
C ASN A 683 3.64 -8.52 -2.90
N LEU A 684 3.04 -8.06 -4.01
CA LEU A 684 2.40 -6.74 -4.04
C LEU A 684 1.19 -6.66 -3.11
N ASP A 685 0.32 -7.66 -3.15
CA ASP A 685 -0.98 -7.68 -2.46
C ASP A 685 -1.22 -8.95 -1.62
N SER A 686 -0.16 -9.73 -1.38
CA SER A 686 -0.17 -10.97 -0.58
C SER A 686 -0.77 -10.81 0.81
N GLU A 687 -0.28 -9.85 1.60
CA GLU A 687 -0.73 -9.65 2.99
C GLU A 687 -2.20 -9.27 3.06
N GLU A 688 -2.64 -8.36 2.18
CA GLU A 688 -4.03 -7.90 2.09
C GLU A 688 -4.96 -9.04 1.66
N LEU A 689 -4.51 -9.85 0.71
CA LEU A 689 -5.23 -11.02 0.23
C LEU A 689 -5.41 -12.08 1.32
N LEU A 690 -4.35 -12.37 2.09
CA LEU A 690 -4.41 -13.32 3.20
C LEU A 690 -5.28 -12.82 4.35
N ALA A 691 -5.17 -11.53 4.70
CA ALA A 691 -6.03 -10.91 5.71
C ALA A 691 -7.52 -10.96 5.29
N GLU A 692 -7.82 -10.61 4.03
CA GLU A 692 -9.18 -10.70 3.49
C GLU A 692 -9.69 -12.15 3.49
N LEU A 693 -8.87 -13.10 3.05
CA LEU A 693 -9.21 -14.52 3.06
C LEU A 693 -9.52 -14.99 4.48
N ALA A 694 -8.67 -14.68 5.46
CA ALA A 694 -8.87 -15.05 6.86
C ALA A 694 -10.20 -14.50 7.43
N ASP A 695 -10.54 -13.25 7.10
CA ASP A 695 -11.79 -12.63 7.53
C ASP A 695 -13.02 -13.24 6.82
N TRP A 696 -12.92 -13.53 5.52
CA TRP A 696 -14.00 -14.14 4.77
C TRP A 696 -14.25 -15.59 5.18
N LEU A 697 -13.22 -16.36 5.51
CA LEU A 697 -13.37 -17.71 6.05
C LEU A 697 -14.16 -17.69 7.38
N LYS A 698 -13.88 -16.73 8.27
CA LYS A 698 -14.67 -16.52 9.50
C LYS A 698 -16.09 -16.05 9.20
N GLY A 699 -16.31 -15.33 8.09
CA GLY A 699 -17.63 -14.95 7.61
C GLY A 699 -18.44 -16.14 7.09
N ILE A 700 -17.81 -17.07 6.36
CA ILE A 700 -18.45 -18.28 5.83
C ILE A 700 -18.81 -19.25 6.96
N ASP A 701 -17.86 -19.52 7.87
CA ASP A 701 -18.05 -20.40 9.00
C ASP A 701 -17.34 -19.83 10.24
N PRO A 702 -18.05 -19.10 11.13
CA PRO A 702 -17.44 -18.47 12.30
C PRO A 702 -16.83 -19.44 13.31
N ALA A 703 -17.30 -20.70 13.33
CA ALA A 703 -16.79 -21.71 14.23
C ALA A 703 -15.51 -22.34 13.66
N ALA A 704 -15.53 -22.70 12.37
CA ALA A 704 -14.38 -23.33 11.72
C ALA A 704 -13.28 -22.33 11.34
N GLY A 705 -13.61 -21.11 10.89
CA GLY A 705 -12.61 -20.12 10.48
C GLY A 705 -11.68 -19.65 11.60
N LYS A 706 -11.98 -19.99 12.86
CA LYS A 706 -11.13 -19.71 14.03
C LYS A 706 -10.25 -20.89 14.43
N THR A 707 -10.38 -22.04 13.79
CA THR A 707 -9.63 -23.24 14.16
C THR A 707 -8.18 -23.13 13.74
N GLU A 708 -7.29 -23.79 14.50
CA GLU A 708 -5.86 -23.84 14.22
C GLU A 708 -5.57 -24.45 12.84
N LEU A 709 -6.43 -25.35 12.35
CA LEU A 709 -6.32 -25.94 11.00
C LEU A 709 -6.36 -24.87 9.91
N TRP A 710 -7.34 -23.96 9.98
CA TRP A 710 -7.46 -22.89 9.00
C TRP A 710 -6.42 -21.80 9.23
N GLN A 711 -6.02 -21.53 10.46
CA GLN A 711 -4.92 -20.58 10.72
C GLN A 711 -3.59 -21.11 10.17
N HIS A 712 -3.32 -22.42 10.27
CA HIS A 712 -2.10 -23.04 9.77
C HIS A 712 -1.95 -22.91 8.25
N VAL A 713 -3.01 -23.19 7.48
CA VAL A 713 -2.94 -23.07 6.01
C VAL A 713 -2.97 -21.63 5.49
N LEU A 714 -3.27 -20.65 6.35
CA LEU A 714 -3.23 -19.23 6.01
C LEU A 714 -1.94 -18.54 6.47
N ASP A 715 -1.08 -19.25 7.20
CA ASP A 715 0.16 -18.73 7.72
C ASP A 715 1.19 -18.61 6.57
N PRO A 716 1.68 -17.39 6.26
CA PRO A 716 2.68 -17.17 5.22
C PRO A 716 3.91 -18.06 5.33
N ASP A 717 4.35 -18.37 6.56
CA ASP A 717 5.56 -19.15 6.81
C ASP A 717 5.45 -20.60 6.31
N ASN A 718 4.22 -21.09 6.11
CA ASN A 718 3.96 -22.43 5.57
C ASN A 718 3.95 -22.47 4.03
N PHE A 719 4.10 -21.33 3.35
CA PHE A 719 4.13 -21.27 1.89
C PHE A 719 5.54 -21.45 1.31
N ASP A 720 6.58 -20.98 2.01
CA ASP A 720 7.99 -21.14 1.59
C ASP A 720 8.53 -22.58 1.72
N THR A 721 7.76 -23.48 2.31
CA THR A 721 8.13 -24.89 2.58
C THR A 721 7.38 -25.92 1.73
N LEU A 722 6.49 -25.46 0.83
CA LEU A 722 5.74 -26.26 -0.13
C LEU A 722 6.25 -26.05 -1.55
#